data_AF-A0A7S0B8A1-F1
#
_entry.id   AF-A0A7S0B8A1-F1
#
_cell.length_a   1.000
_cell.length_b   1.000
_cell.length_c   1.000
_cell.angle_alpha   90.00
_cell.angle_beta   90.00
_cell.angle_gamma   90.00
#
_symmetry.space_group_name_H-M   'P 1'
#
loop_
_entity.id
_entity.type
_entity.pdbx_description
1 polymer ?
#
loop_
_entity_poly.entity_id
_entity_poly.type
_entity_poly.pdbx_seq_one_letter_code
_entity_poly.pdbx_strand_id
1 'polypeptide(L)'
;CDNIAGQLHALGVRVLRMGLCSEKEPYSLETRLQEIGRKKSDRGALKEVLKNVDVVAATCIGAGMGPLDSLVFPFIVIDEAAQVIEPAVILPLGKGAVQAVMVGDQCQLPATVLSQEAQAQGLDVSMFDRLLSMGMEYTLLTHQYRMHPAISAFPSWRFYRGELKNAVTDGERPLPDGVPFRSNLVLLHIDAIEAPGGSSKKNYEEAECAEWVVSMLMNGGMGPSDIGVISPYGAQVSEIRRTLPQSARIATQVSTVDAFQGSEREVIILSLVRANKRGEVGFTSDWRRLNVALTRAKRLCVVLCNVPTWLKSDSSLIRDWIGFHRIGRADVRAYRGGSLTTLPEDIAEEVKKLKDSFTQNNPTPGKLARAEKAARNVSAAGKRQREVTQLLEDAIKGSDEAVLKTMITQAKEAGVEKSVIDEGENKLEGFVATKALAAAVKSRDPTQLVQALIQAKMAGAADKDIEEAEKLMGELVVPTEGGSSFYAAPAEVDAEPTAAKENGAAPTEKKKKKVGGWAALTNQGPKYAGRNRSAAAPEEDGYAEEEEIKVAPAPTKGKGKGKEKKKEEKAYPEGPHLRVDPEKGAGLELTPTCWGMRVDNVEGEPEQPHLSVGFTITSIGGNNLLGLADEDAVSDAFGAHFKDGVEIEVDPVKFVTLDLPPEAQKWPPSFMQDLATLAGKFALEYNITRMGLELRGPSVAMEPAKGEMGEMLNFYKGGQSADQKKAKASSHVDPELLAIAVRRMQDLRKREAEEYAAWQAACAQLQYNQFVVQQVAAAQQMAAAQQMAAQQAMMYPQPQFHQPALVQMAAPAPQVPQGPRPPPVHSDWVQCYDAQGQLYFFNERTQETAWQLPPGVTARQQGRSQLALGQQQQMWQQQMWQQQMWQQ
;
A
#
# COMPACT_ATOMS: atom_id res chain seq x y z
N CYS A 1 -13.45 16.52 10.57
CA CYS A 1 -14.59 17.42 10.89
C CYS A 1 -14.11 18.86 11.11
N ASP A 2 -13.58 19.24 12.27
CA ASP A 2 -13.23 20.64 12.57
C ASP A 2 -12.24 21.26 11.59
N ASN A 3 -11.19 20.54 11.19
CA ASN A 3 -10.24 20.98 10.15
C ASN A 3 -10.94 21.41 8.85
N ILE A 4 -11.96 20.67 8.40
CA ILE A 4 -12.74 20.99 7.19
C ILE A 4 -13.64 22.22 7.45
N ALA A 5 -14.25 22.31 8.63
CA ALA A 5 -15.09 23.46 8.99
C ALA A 5 -14.27 24.77 9.01
N GLY A 6 -13.07 24.74 9.59
CA GLY A 6 -12.12 25.87 9.59
C GLY A 6 -11.60 26.22 8.18
N GLN A 7 -11.22 25.22 7.37
CA GLN A 7 -10.78 25.45 5.98
C GLN A 7 -11.89 26.05 5.10
N LEU A 8 -13.12 25.52 5.17
CA LEU A 8 -14.26 26.09 4.45
C LEU A 8 -14.57 27.52 4.93
N HIS A 9 -14.50 27.78 6.24
CA HIS A 9 -14.69 29.12 6.77
C HIS A 9 -13.62 30.11 6.31
N ALA A 10 -12.34 29.69 6.26
CA ALA A 10 -11.23 30.49 5.73
C ALA A 10 -11.37 30.80 4.23
N LEU A 11 -12.06 29.93 3.47
CA LEU A 11 -12.46 30.18 2.08
C LEU A 11 -13.72 31.05 1.94
N GLY A 12 -14.25 31.60 3.04
CA GLY A 12 -15.42 32.48 3.06
C GLY A 12 -16.78 31.78 3.06
N VAL A 13 -16.81 30.44 3.11
CA VAL A 13 -18.06 29.67 3.14
C VAL A 13 -18.77 29.88 4.49
N ARG A 14 -20.10 30.05 4.48
CA ARG A 14 -20.88 30.26 5.71
C ARG A 14 -21.13 28.93 6.40
N VAL A 15 -20.14 28.47 7.15
CA VAL A 15 -20.18 27.20 7.89
C VAL A 15 -20.93 27.35 9.23
N LEU A 16 -21.67 26.31 9.61
CA LEU A 16 -22.16 26.08 10.98
C LEU A 16 -21.64 24.74 11.50
N ARG A 17 -20.81 24.75 12.54
CA ARG A 17 -20.34 23.55 13.24
C ARG A 17 -21.30 23.19 14.39
N MET A 18 -21.87 21.99 14.27
CA MET A 18 -22.85 21.42 15.20
C MET A 18 -22.21 20.36 16.10
N GLY A 19 -22.52 20.41 17.40
CA GLY A 19 -22.07 19.43 18.41
C GLY A 19 -21.14 20.05 19.44
N LEU A 20 -20.38 19.22 20.15
CA LEU A 20 -19.26 19.71 20.97
C LEU A 20 -18.12 20.16 20.05
N CYS A 21 -17.55 21.33 20.38
CA CYS A 21 -16.35 21.89 19.77
C CYS A 21 -15.35 22.14 20.91
N SER A 22 -14.05 21.94 20.68
CA SER A 22 -13.01 22.12 21.69
C SER A 22 -12.77 23.59 22.03
N GLU A 23 -13.01 24.47 21.06
CA GLU A 23 -12.73 25.91 21.15
C GLU A 23 -13.97 26.72 20.70
N LYS A 24 -14.03 28.00 21.06
CA LYS A 24 -15.16 28.89 20.72
C LYS A 24 -15.05 29.45 19.30
N GLU A 25 -14.96 28.56 18.33
CA GLU A 25 -14.84 28.90 16.91
C GLU A 25 -15.97 29.86 16.45
N PRO A 26 -15.71 30.83 15.55
CA PRO A 26 -16.73 31.77 15.08
C PRO A 26 -17.85 31.08 14.29
N TYR A 27 -17.54 29.94 13.65
CA TYR A 27 -18.50 29.08 12.96
C TYR A 27 -19.20 28.07 13.89
N SER A 28 -18.93 28.04 15.20
CA SER A 28 -19.64 27.16 16.16
C SER A 28 -21.07 27.63 16.42
N LEU A 29 -21.99 26.68 16.66
CA LEU A 29 -23.36 27.00 17.05
C LEU A 29 -23.42 27.92 18.29
N GLU A 30 -22.58 27.66 19.29
CA GLU A 30 -22.46 28.47 20.50
C GLU A 30 -22.15 29.94 20.17
N THR A 31 -21.16 30.21 19.31
CA THR A 31 -20.80 31.59 18.92
C THR A 31 -21.89 32.21 18.05
N ARG A 32 -22.41 31.48 17.05
CA ARG A 32 -23.52 31.97 16.20
C ARG A 32 -24.78 32.36 16.99
N LEU A 33 -25.10 31.63 18.06
CA LEU A 33 -26.21 31.98 18.95
C LEU A 33 -25.92 33.24 19.78
N GLN A 34 -24.67 33.44 20.23
CA GLN A 34 -24.24 34.65 20.93
C GLN A 34 -24.30 35.89 20.01
N GLU A 35 -23.87 35.78 18.75
CA GLU A 35 -23.95 36.86 17.75
C GLU A 35 -25.37 37.39 17.56
N ILE A 36 -26.38 36.51 17.52
CA ILE A 36 -27.80 36.90 17.38
C ILE A 36 -28.51 37.13 18.74
N GLY A 37 -27.77 37.17 19.85
CA GLY A 37 -28.32 37.42 21.20
C GLY A 37 -29.26 36.32 21.74
N ARG A 38 -29.21 35.11 21.16
CA ARG A 38 -30.09 33.99 21.50
C ARG A 38 -29.43 32.98 22.45
N LYS A 39 -30.25 32.16 23.10
CA LYS A 39 -29.82 31.03 23.94
C LYS A 39 -30.10 29.71 23.23
N LYS A 40 -29.29 28.68 23.48
CA LYS A 40 -29.45 27.32 22.92
C LYS A 40 -30.79 26.63 23.30
N SER A 41 -31.52 27.18 24.27
CA SER A 41 -32.88 26.79 24.64
C SER A 41 -33.98 27.39 23.77
N ASP A 42 -33.69 28.38 22.92
CA ASP A 42 -34.66 29.01 22.02
C ASP A 42 -34.89 28.12 20.78
N ARG A 43 -36.12 27.62 20.64
CA ARG A 43 -36.54 26.73 19.53
C ARG A 43 -36.57 27.42 18.16
N GLY A 44 -36.60 28.74 18.10
CA GLY A 44 -36.52 29.52 16.86
C GLY A 44 -35.07 29.79 16.44
N ALA A 45 -34.18 30.00 17.40
CA ALA A 45 -32.84 30.52 17.16
C ALA A 45 -31.97 29.66 16.21
N LEU A 46 -32.04 28.33 16.29
CA LEU A 46 -31.30 27.50 15.32
C LEU A 46 -31.82 27.67 13.89
N LYS A 47 -33.15 27.81 13.69
CA LYS A 47 -33.74 28.10 12.37
C LYS A 47 -33.37 29.50 11.88
N GLU A 48 -33.09 30.43 12.79
CA GLU A 48 -32.60 31.78 12.48
C GLU A 48 -31.14 31.73 11.99
N VAL A 49 -30.25 31.02 12.71
CA VAL A 49 -28.86 30.79 12.28
C VAL A 49 -28.79 30.07 10.93
N LEU A 50 -29.53 28.97 10.77
CA LEU A 50 -29.49 28.12 9.56
C LEU A 50 -29.91 28.81 8.25
N LYS A 51 -30.65 29.93 8.30
CA LYS A 51 -31.02 30.70 7.09
C LYS A 51 -29.81 31.25 6.34
N ASN A 52 -28.70 31.48 7.05
CA ASN A 52 -27.50 32.13 6.53
C ASN A 52 -26.29 31.19 6.45
N VAL A 53 -26.55 29.88 6.32
CA VAL A 53 -25.54 28.82 6.34
C VAL A 53 -25.53 28.07 5.01
N ASP A 54 -24.35 27.92 4.42
CA ASP A 54 -24.13 27.13 3.20
C ASP A 54 -23.80 25.67 3.52
N VAL A 55 -23.07 25.43 4.62
CA VAL A 55 -22.58 24.11 5.01
C VAL A 55 -22.78 23.86 6.51
N VAL A 56 -23.47 22.78 6.85
CA VAL A 56 -23.57 22.29 8.24
C VAL A 56 -22.51 21.20 8.47
N ALA A 57 -21.52 21.49 9.31
CA ALA A 57 -20.48 20.55 9.69
C ALA A 57 -20.86 19.83 11.00
N ALA A 58 -20.85 18.49 10.99
CA ALA A 58 -21.12 17.66 12.15
C ALA A 58 -20.25 16.39 12.14
N THR A 59 -20.23 15.66 13.25
CA THR A 59 -19.82 14.24 13.24
C THR A 59 -20.99 13.38 12.75
N CYS A 60 -20.73 12.16 12.27
CA CYS A 60 -21.78 11.28 11.74
C CYS A 60 -22.87 10.95 12.81
N ILE A 61 -22.47 10.73 14.05
CA ILE A 61 -23.39 10.62 15.20
C ILE A 61 -24.08 11.97 15.49
N GLY A 62 -23.36 13.08 15.38
CA GLY A 62 -23.88 14.44 15.54
C GLY A 62 -24.96 14.82 14.52
N ALA A 63 -24.92 14.26 13.31
CA ALA A 63 -25.98 14.43 12.30
C ALA A 63 -27.33 13.88 12.79
N GLY A 64 -27.31 12.80 13.58
CA GLY A 64 -28.50 12.21 14.22
C GLY A 64 -29.05 12.98 15.43
N MET A 65 -28.54 14.18 15.74
CA MET A 65 -29.08 14.99 16.84
C MET A 65 -30.37 15.72 16.43
N GLY A 66 -31.35 15.72 17.34
CA GLY A 66 -32.67 16.35 17.20
C GLY A 66 -32.76 17.74 16.56
N PRO A 67 -31.81 18.68 16.78
CA PRO A 67 -31.86 19.99 16.13
C PRO A 67 -31.67 19.95 14.60
N LEU A 68 -31.26 18.81 14.04
CA LEU A 68 -31.11 18.55 12.60
C LEU A 68 -32.19 17.59 12.05
N ASP A 69 -33.23 17.23 12.81
CA ASP A 69 -34.25 16.26 12.37
C ASP A 69 -35.29 16.86 11.43
N SER A 70 -35.58 18.16 11.52
CA SER A 70 -36.49 18.85 10.61
C SER A 70 -35.79 19.41 9.35
N LEU A 71 -34.65 18.84 8.96
CA LEU A 71 -33.81 19.33 7.85
C LEU A 71 -33.50 18.19 6.88
N VAL A 72 -33.47 18.52 5.59
CA VAL A 72 -33.09 17.60 4.52
C VAL A 72 -31.74 18.06 3.95
N PHE A 73 -30.80 17.13 3.81
CA PHE A 73 -29.47 17.37 3.27
C PHE A 73 -29.30 16.53 1.99
N PRO A 74 -29.71 17.04 0.81
CA PRO A 74 -29.70 16.26 -0.42
C PRO A 74 -28.28 15.97 -0.93
N PHE A 75 -27.30 16.80 -0.54
CA PHE A 75 -25.87 16.58 -0.80
C PHE A 75 -25.16 16.35 0.53
N ILE A 76 -24.43 15.24 0.64
CA ILE A 76 -23.67 14.89 1.85
C ILE A 76 -22.23 14.53 1.48
N VAL A 77 -21.26 15.08 2.21
CA VAL A 77 -19.85 14.69 2.15
C VAL A 77 -19.47 14.03 3.48
N ILE A 78 -18.88 12.84 3.42
CA ILE A 78 -18.43 12.06 4.58
C ILE A 78 -16.93 11.85 4.45
N ASP A 79 -16.17 12.53 5.30
CA ASP A 79 -14.71 12.43 5.42
C ASP A 79 -14.29 11.36 6.44
N GLU A 80 -13.08 10.82 6.31
CA GLU A 80 -12.53 9.69 7.08
C GLU A 80 -13.48 8.46 7.11
N ALA A 81 -14.25 8.24 6.04
CA ALA A 81 -15.36 7.28 5.97
C ALA A 81 -14.94 5.81 6.22
N ALA A 82 -13.66 5.47 6.02
CA ALA A 82 -13.10 4.14 6.29
C ALA A 82 -13.02 3.79 7.80
N GLN A 83 -13.14 4.77 8.70
CA GLN A 83 -13.05 4.58 10.16
C GLN A 83 -14.40 4.67 10.86
N VAL A 84 -15.48 4.95 10.11
CA VAL A 84 -16.82 5.09 10.66
C VAL A 84 -17.54 3.75 10.53
N ILE A 85 -17.97 3.17 11.66
CA ILE A 85 -18.80 1.96 11.65
C ILE A 85 -20.05 2.21 10.79
N GLU A 86 -20.43 1.24 9.97
CA GLU A 86 -21.52 1.40 8.99
C GLU A 86 -22.82 1.98 9.59
N PRO A 87 -23.31 1.56 10.77
CA PRO A 87 -24.51 2.15 11.37
C PRO A 87 -24.44 3.66 11.64
N ALA A 88 -23.24 4.20 11.88
CA ALA A 88 -23.05 5.64 12.09
C ALA A 88 -23.01 6.43 10.77
N VAL A 89 -22.65 5.79 9.64
CA VAL A 89 -22.73 6.39 8.29
C VAL A 89 -24.18 6.52 7.82
N ILE A 90 -25.09 5.64 8.28
CA ILE A 90 -26.52 5.70 7.96
C ILE A 90 -27.19 6.96 8.54
N LEU A 91 -26.71 7.49 9.68
CA LEU A 91 -27.32 8.66 10.36
C LEU A 91 -27.33 9.95 9.51
N PRO A 92 -26.23 10.41 8.87
CA PRO A 92 -26.30 11.50 7.91
C PRO A 92 -27.07 11.12 6.64
N LEU A 93 -26.84 9.95 6.05
CA LEU A 93 -27.52 9.53 4.80
C LEU A 93 -29.06 9.52 4.94
N GLY A 94 -29.56 9.15 6.11
CA GLY A 94 -31.00 9.16 6.45
C GLY A 94 -31.65 10.53 6.44
N LYS A 95 -30.90 11.63 6.32
CA LYS A 95 -31.43 13.01 6.18
C LYS A 95 -31.89 13.35 4.76
N GLY A 96 -32.34 12.35 4.00
CA GLY A 96 -32.79 12.52 2.61
C GLY A 96 -31.67 12.82 1.62
N ALA A 97 -30.52 12.15 1.75
CA ALA A 97 -29.44 12.24 0.78
C ALA A 97 -29.88 11.77 -0.61
N VAL A 98 -29.65 12.60 -1.62
CA VAL A 98 -29.85 12.30 -3.05
C VAL A 98 -28.49 11.97 -3.69
N GLN A 99 -27.43 12.66 -3.25
CA GLN A 99 -26.04 12.42 -3.62
C GLN A 99 -25.17 12.39 -2.37
N ALA A 100 -24.32 11.37 -2.25
CA ALA A 100 -23.33 11.25 -1.20
C ALA A 100 -21.93 11.10 -1.80
N VAL A 101 -20.94 11.77 -1.20
CA VAL A 101 -19.51 11.61 -1.50
C VAL A 101 -18.84 11.08 -0.24
N MET A 102 -18.14 9.95 -0.37
CA MET A 102 -17.36 9.36 0.73
C MET A 102 -15.87 9.49 0.41
N VAL A 103 -15.12 10.12 1.31
CA VAL A 103 -13.67 10.25 1.28
C VAL A 103 -13.11 9.40 2.41
N GLY A 104 -12.12 8.56 2.11
CA GLY A 104 -11.54 7.61 3.05
C GLY A 104 -10.42 6.82 2.39
N ASP A 105 -9.75 5.97 3.18
CA ASP A 105 -8.61 5.19 2.73
C ASP A 105 -8.63 3.80 3.39
N GLN A 106 -8.96 2.78 2.60
CA GLN A 106 -8.95 1.36 3.00
C GLN A 106 -7.57 0.84 3.43
N CYS A 107 -6.50 1.59 3.21
CA CYS A 107 -5.14 1.27 3.64
C CYS A 107 -4.72 1.99 4.94
N GLN A 108 -5.54 2.90 5.48
CA GLN A 108 -5.37 3.48 6.81
C GLN A 108 -6.24 2.75 7.86
N LEU A 109 -6.49 3.33 9.05
CA LEU A 109 -7.17 2.62 10.15
C LEU A 109 -8.60 2.19 9.76
N PRO A 110 -9.05 0.98 10.17
CA PRO A 110 -10.44 0.56 10.02
C PRO A 110 -11.33 1.18 11.11
N ALA A 111 -12.63 0.89 11.10
CA ALA A 111 -13.53 1.37 12.14
C ALA A 111 -13.23 0.74 13.51
N THR A 112 -13.13 1.57 14.55
CA THR A 112 -12.74 1.11 15.90
C THR A 112 -13.90 0.40 16.61
N VAL A 113 -13.77 -0.91 16.80
CA VAL A 113 -14.72 -1.76 17.53
C VAL A 113 -14.05 -2.34 18.77
N LEU A 114 -14.67 -2.15 19.95
CA LEU A 114 -14.11 -2.62 21.23
C LEU A 114 -14.48 -4.07 21.58
N SER A 115 -15.61 -4.57 21.07
CA SER A 115 -16.01 -5.98 21.24
C SER A 115 -15.35 -6.85 20.18
N GLN A 116 -14.49 -7.78 20.61
CA GLN A 116 -13.84 -8.74 19.72
C GLN A 116 -14.84 -9.65 19.00
N GLU A 117 -15.98 -9.95 19.63
CA GLU A 117 -17.07 -10.70 19.00
C GLU A 117 -17.72 -9.90 17.86
N ALA A 118 -18.06 -8.63 18.11
CA ALA A 118 -18.64 -7.77 17.08
C ALA A 118 -17.64 -7.48 15.95
N GLN A 119 -16.34 -7.40 16.26
CA GLN A 119 -15.29 -7.32 15.26
C GLN A 119 -15.20 -8.62 14.42
N ALA A 120 -15.23 -9.79 15.05
CA ALA A 120 -15.24 -11.07 14.35
C ALA A 120 -16.48 -11.27 13.46
N GLN A 121 -17.61 -10.64 13.81
CA GLN A 121 -18.83 -10.57 12.99
C GLN A 121 -18.81 -9.42 11.95
N GLY A 122 -17.71 -8.66 11.85
CA GLY A 122 -17.47 -7.68 10.78
C GLY A 122 -17.92 -6.25 11.03
N LEU A 123 -18.21 -5.84 12.28
CA LEU A 123 -18.61 -4.46 12.60
C LEU A 123 -17.48 -3.42 12.36
N ASP A 124 -16.22 -3.86 12.22
CA ASP A 124 -15.08 -3.00 11.85
C ASP A 124 -14.95 -2.76 10.34
N VAL A 125 -15.77 -3.44 9.52
CA VAL A 125 -15.92 -3.15 8.09
C VAL A 125 -16.74 -1.88 7.94
N SER A 126 -16.11 -0.82 7.43
CA SER A 126 -16.80 0.43 7.12
C SER A 126 -17.72 0.28 5.91
N MET A 127 -18.71 1.17 5.78
CA MET A 127 -19.54 1.21 4.56
C MET A 127 -18.68 1.48 3.31
N PHE A 128 -17.60 2.25 3.47
CA PHE A 128 -16.61 2.55 2.43
C PHE A 128 -15.88 1.28 1.95
N ASP A 129 -15.28 0.51 2.89
CA ASP A 129 -14.65 -0.79 2.58
C ASP A 129 -15.65 -1.76 1.93
N ARG A 130 -16.90 -1.79 2.42
CA ARG A 130 -17.94 -2.68 1.88
C ARG A 130 -18.27 -2.33 0.43
N LEU A 131 -18.52 -1.07 0.12
CA LEU A 131 -18.83 -0.61 -1.25
C LEU A 131 -17.66 -0.87 -2.21
N LEU A 132 -16.42 -0.59 -1.80
CA LEU A 132 -15.22 -0.94 -2.57
C LEU A 132 -15.12 -2.46 -2.82
N SER A 133 -15.43 -3.28 -1.80
CA SER A 133 -15.40 -4.75 -1.93
C SER A 133 -16.48 -5.31 -2.86
N MET A 134 -17.58 -4.57 -3.06
CA MET A 134 -18.64 -4.87 -4.03
C MET A 134 -18.30 -4.41 -5.45
N GLY A 135 -17.13 -3.79 -5.68
CA GLY A 135 -16.70 -3.33 -6.99
C GLY A 135 -17.19 -1.93 -7.37
N MET A 136 -17.57 -1.10 -6.39
CA MET A 136 -17.83 0.32 -6.65
C MET A 136 -16.56 1.01 -7.17
N GLU A 137 -16.68 1.75 -8.27
CA GLU A 137 -15.60 2.55 -8.82
C GLU A 137 -15.25 3.72 -7.89
N TYR A 138 -13.97 4.06 -7.83
CA TYR A 138 -13.44 5.12 -6.97
C TYR A 138 -12.28 5.84 -7.65
N THR A 139 -12.05 7.10 -7.28
CA THR A 139 -10.90 7.88 -7.74
C THR A 139 -9.81 7.88 -6.67
N LEU A 140 -8.64 7.33 -6.97
CA LEU A 140 -7.47 7.47 -6.11
C LEU A 140 -6.83 8.85 -6.31
N LEU A 141 -6.66 9.61 -5.24
CA LEU A 141 -5.89 10.85 -5.26
C LEU A 141 -4.39 10.53 -5.27
N THR A 142 -3.81 10.51 -6.46
CA THR A 142 -2.45 9.97 -6.69
C THR A 142 -1.30 10.90 -6.26
N HIS A 143 -1.52 12.20 -6.07
CA HIS A 143 -0.45 13.16 -5.79
C HIS A 143 -0.37 13.50 -4.29
N GLN A 144 0.76 13.21 -3.66
CA GLN A 144 1.01 13.49 -2.24
C GLN A 144 1.94 14.69 -2.06
N TYR A 145 1.61 15.56 -1.10
CA TYR A 145 2.28 16.85 -0.84
C TYR A 145 2.97 16.92 0.55
N ARG A 146 2.90 15.84 1.34
CA ARG A 146 3.38 15.79 2.73
C ARG A 146 4.86 15.38 2.78
N MET A 147 5.13 14.16 2.37
CA MET A 147 6.34 13.37 2.65
C MET A 147 7.47 13.70 1.67
N HIS A 148 8.70 13.76 2.17
CA HIS A 148 9.91 13.63 1.36
C HIS A 148 9.84 12.34 0.51
N PRO A 149 10.28 12.34 -0.76
CA PRO A 149 10.20 11.19 -1.66
C PRO A 149 10.71 9.85 -1.10
N ALA A 150 11.78 9.86 -0.30
CA ALA A 150 12.29 8.66 0.36
C ALA A 150 11.33 8.05 1.41
N ILE A 151 10.47 8.86 2.06
CA ILE A 151 9.50 8.41 3.05
C ILE A 151 8.25 7.84 2.37
N SER A 152 7.78 8.47 1.29
CA SER A 152 6.57 8.05 0.56
C SER A 152 6.77 6.81 -0.32
N ALA A 153 8.00 6.52 -0.76
CA ALA A 153 8.29 5.43 -1.69
C ALA A 153 7.80 4.06 -1.20
N PHE A 154 8.07 3.69 0.07
CA PHE A 154 7.64 2.40 0.60
C PHE A 154 6.11 2.30 0.82
N PRO A 155 5.43 3.27 1.47
CA PRO A 155 3.97 3.26 1.53
C PRO A 155 3.32 3.17 0.14
N SER A 156 3.81 3.95 -0.83
CA SER A 156 3.35 3.90 -2.23
C SER A 156 3.47 2.48 -2.80
N TRP A 157 4.68 1.90 -2.79
CA TRP A 157 4.93 0.54 -3.30
C TRP A 157 4.12 -0.54 -2.57
N ARG A 158 4.04 -0.50 -1.22
CA ARG A 158 3.51 -1.60 -0.39
C ARG A 158 1.99 -1.60 -0.24
N PHE A 159 1.36 -0.43 -0.21
CA PHE A 159 -0.08 -0.28 0.07
C PHE A 159 -0.87 0.26 -1.13
N TYR A 160 -0.27 1.16 -1.91
CA TYR A 160 -0.93 1.89 -2.99
C TYR A 160 -0.39 1.51 -4.38
N ARG A 161 0.20 0.30 -4.53
CA ARG A 161 0.67 -0.28 -5.80
C ARG A 161 1.68 0.58 -6.60
N GLY A 162 2.37 1.51 -5.94
CA GLY A 162 3.25 2.46 -6.61
C GLY A 162 2.52 3.62 -7.30
N GLU A 163 1.20 3.72 -7.16
CA GLU A 163 0.35 4.72 -7.83
C GLU A 163 0.45 6.11 -7.17
N LEU A 164 0.98 6.24 -5.94
CA LEU A 164 1.23 7.54 -5.32
C LEU A 164 2.52 8.18 -5.86
N LYS A 165 2.34 9.36 -6.46
CA LYS A 165 3.37 10.27 -6.97
C LYS A 165 3.67 11.36 -5.96
N ASN A 166 4.91 11.85 -5.99
CA ASN A 166 5.34 12.97 -5.16
C ASN A 166 5.09 14.30 -5.89
N ALA A 167 4.33 15.20 -5.28
CA ALA A 167 4.18 16.59 -5.71
C ALA A 167 5.08 17.55 -4.91
N VAL A 168 6.04 17.00 -4.15
CA VAL A 168 7.11 17.71 -3.45
C VAL A 168 8.44 17.02 -3.72
N THR A 169 9.48 17.82 -3.91
CA THR A 169 10.84 17.40 -4.20
C THR A 169 11.66 17.13 -2.93
N ASP A 170 12.83 16.54 -3.10
CA ASP A 170 13.82 16.39 -2.02
C ASP A 170 14.19 17.75 -1.38
N GLY A 171 14.34 18.79 -2.22
CA GLY A 171 14.76 20.13 -1.80
C GLY A 171 13.70 20.91 -1.00
N GLU A 172 12.41 20.59 -1.18
CA GLU A 172 11.31 21.16 -0.39
C GLU A 172 11.08 20.42 0.94
N ARG A 173 11.74 19.28 1.15
CA ARG A 173 11.67 18.47 2.37
C ARG A 173 13.09 18.10 2.85
N PRO A 174 14.02 19.05 3.00
CA PRO A 174 15.42 18.75 3.31
C PRO A 174 15.53 18.10 4.69
N LEU A 175 16.60 17.35 4.93
CA LEU A 175 16.88 16.78 6.25
C LEU A 175 16.89 17.90 7.32
N PRO A 176 16.40 17.66 8.55
CA PRO A 176 16.61 18.57 9.66
C PRO A 176 18.10 18.76 9.99
N ASP A 177 18.44 19.95 10.49
CA ASP A 177 19.76 20.21 11.06
C ASP A 177 19.93 19.52 12.43
N GLY A 178 21.17 19.46 12.93
CA GLY A 178 21.51 18.87 14.22
C GLY A 178 21.53 17.33 14.28
N VAL A 179 20.92 16.63 13.31
CA VAL A 179 20.93 15.15 13.25
C VAL A 179 22.05 14.58 12.36
N PRO A 180 22.71 13.47 12.76
CA PRO A 180 23.84 12.87 12.04
C PRO A 180 23.41 11.86 10.95
N PHE A 181 22.15 11.89 10.52
CA PHE A 181 21.57 10.90 9.62
C PHE A 181 21.93 11.18 8.15
N ARG A 182 21.97 10.13 7.33
CA ARG A 182 22.20 10.26 5.86
C ARG A 182 20.93 10.21 5.01
N SER A 183 19.76 10.19 5.64
CA SER A 183 18.47 10.23 4.95
C SER A 183 17.35 10.74 5.84
N ASN A 184 16.34 11.30 5.18
CA ASN A 184 14.98 11.59 5.63
C ASN A 184 14.21 10.35 6.12
N LEU A 185 14.72 9.13 5.88
CA LEU A 185 14.16 7.89 6.39
C LEU A 185 15.25 7.06 7.08
N VAL A 186 15.03 6.71 8.35
CA VAL A 186 16.03 6.11 9.24
C VAL A 186 15.42 4.94 10.01
N LEU A 187 16.18 3.86 10.19
CA LEU A 187 15.88 2.83 11.18
C LEU A 187 17.05 2.68 12.15
N LEU A 188 16.76 2.85 13.44
CA LEU A 188 17.68 2.62 14.53
C LEU A 188 17.37 1.28 15.18
N HIS A 189 18.26 0.32 14.98
CA HIS A 189 18.28 -0.91 15.74
C HIS A 189 18.62 -0.60 17.20
N ILE A 190 17.74 -1.01 18.10
CA ILE A 190 17.97 -0.94 19.54
C ILE A 190 17.99 -2.37 20.11
N ASP A 191 19.10 -2.69 20.76
CA ASP A 191 19.36 -3.94 21.46
C ASP A 191 19.00 -3.74 22.94
N ALA A 192 17.77 -4.12 23.30
CA ALA A 192 17.11 -3.78 24.55
C ALA A 192 16.06 -4.85 24.91
N ILE A 193 15.50 -4.76 26.12
CA ILE A 193 14.56 -5.77 26.65
C ILE A 193 13.19 -5.14 26.89
N GLU A 194 12.12 -5.71 26.31
CA GLU A 194 10.77 -5.20 26.54
C GLU A 194 10.31 -5.41 28.00
N ALA A 195 9.92 -4.32 28.67
CA ALA A 195 9.44 -4.32 30.04
C ALA A 195 7.89 -4.35 30.09
N PRO A 196 7.30 -4.96 31.14
CA PRO A 196 5.85 -4.92 31.35
C PRO A 196 5.37 -3.51 31.75
N GLY A 197 4.19 -3.14 31.27
CA GLY A 197 3.49 -1.90 31.59
C GLY A 197 2.03 -2.16 31.93
N GLY A 198 1.79 -3.05 32.91
CA GLY A 198 0.46 -3.61 33.18
C GLY A 198 0.03 -4.52 32.01
N SER A 199 -1.15 -4.27 31.44
CA SER A 199 -1.62 -4.89 30.19
C SER A 199 -0.92 -4.36 28.93
N SER A 200 -0.01 -3.39 29.06
CA SER A 200 0.74 -2.78 27.97
C SER A 200 2.24 -3.12 28.04
N LYS A 201 3.03 -2.61 27.09
CA LYS A 201 4.47 -2.83 26.97
C LYS A 201 5.22 -1.50 26.89
N LYS A 202 6.48 -1.51 27.33
CA LYS A 202 7.41 -0.38 27.20
C LYS A 202 8.84 -0.87 27.05
N ASN A 203 9.75 0.01 26.63
CA ASN A 203 11.15 -0.26 26.34
C ASN A 203 11.91 1.03 26.67
N TYR A 204 12.77 0.99 27.69
CA TYR A 204 13.38 2.20 28.26
C TYR A 204 14.42 2.79 27.32
N GLU A 205 15.19 1.93 26.68
CA GLU A 205 16.27 2.27 25.75
C GLU A 205 15.71 2.84 24.43
N GLU A 206 14.55 2.37 23.96
CA GLU A 206 13.80 3.06 22.90
C GLU A 206 13.28 4.44 23.35
N ALA A 207 12.90 4.62 24.62
CA ALA A 207 12.43 5.90 25.14
C ALA A 207 13.57 6.92 25.35
N GLU A 208 14.75 6.45 25.77
CA GLU A 208 16.00 7.21 25.82
C GLU A 208 16.48 7.59 24.42
N CYS A 209 16.41 6.68 23.44
CA CYS A 209 16.71 7.03 22.05
C CYS A 209 15.74 8.07 21.48
N ALA A 210 14.45 7.95 21.79
CA ALA A 210 13.46 8.95 21.38
C ALA A 210 13.75 10.33 21.97
N GLU A 211 14.13 10.42 23.25
CA GLU A 211 14.57 11.68 23.87
C GLU A 211 15.84 12.21 23.20
N TRP A 212 16.85 11.37 23.02
CA TRP A 212 18.11 11.74 22.38
C TRP A 212 17.91 12.33 20.97
N VAL A 213 17.06 11.72 20.12
CA VAL A 213 16.73 12.27 18.79
C VAL A 213 15.96 13.60 18.90
N VAL A 214 15.00 13.74 19.81
CA VAL A 214 14.29 15.02 20.05
C VAL A 214 15.28 16.12 20.46
N SER A 215 16.18 15.83 21.39
CA SER A 215 17.18 16.78 21.87
C SER A 215 18.21 17.15 20.80
N MET A 216 18.60 16.23 19.90
CA MET A 216 19.43 16.59 18.73
C MET A 216 18.70 17.55 17.77
N LEU A 217 17.42 17.30 17.47
CA LEU A 217 16.62 18.15 16.59
C LEU A 217 16.39 19.55 17.17
N MET A 218 16.10 19.64 18.47
CA MET A 218 15.96 20.91 19.18
C MET A 218 17.27 21.70 19.22
N ASN A 219 18.41 21.02 19.41
CA ASN A 219 19.74 21.64 19.31
C ASN A 219 20.08 22.07 17.87
N GLY A 220 19.49 21.43 16.86
CA GLY A 220 19.46 21.88 15.46
C GLY A 220 18.51 23.04 15.18
N GLY A 221 17.84 23.61 16.20
CA GLY A 221 16.94 24.76 16.05
C GLY A 221 15.48 24.42 15.73
N MET A 222 15.09 23.14 15.74
CA MET A 222 13.70 22.73 15.47
C MET A 222 12.76 23.05 16.64
N GLY A 223 11.55 23.53 16.33
CA GLY A 223 10.51 23.73 17.32
C GLY A 223 10.03 22.38 17.89
N PRO A 224 9.84 22.24 19.22
CA PRO A 224 9.35 20.97 19.79
C PRO A 224 7.95 20.61 19.28
N SER A 225 7.16 21.61 18.87
CA SER A 225 5.88 21.51 18.17
C SER A 225 5.97 20.76 16.85
N ASP A 226 7.11 20.82 16.16
CA ASP A 226 7.31 20.32 14.81
C ASP A 226 7.71 18.84 14.81
N ILE A 227 7.90 18.27 16.00
CA ILE A 227 8.29 16.90 16.27
C ILE A 227 7.08 16.14 16.86
N GLY A 228 6.86 14.92 16.36
CA GLY A 228 5.93 13.95 16.93
C GLY A 228 6.63 12.67 17.33
N VAL A 229 6.18 12.04 18.41
CA VAL A 229 6.66 10.71 18.82
C VAL A 229 5.48 9.76 18.94
N ILE A 230 5.46 8.74 18.09
CA ILE A 230 4.37 7.77 18.00
C ILE A 230 4.85 6.47 18.64
N SER A 231 4.02 5.88 19.51
CA SER A 231 4.21 4.48 19.90
C SER A 231 2.88 3.72 19.99
N PRO A 232 2.81 2.47 19.48
CA PRO A 232 1.60 1.64 19.57
C PRO A 232 1.17 1.27 21.00
N TYR A 233 1.99 1.53 22.03
CA TYR A 233 1.74 1.13 23.40
C TYR A 233 1.60 2.33 24.35
N GLY A 234 0.47 2.44 25.05
CA GLY A 234 0.19 3.53 25.98
C GLY A 234 1.17 3.64 27.17
N ALA A 235 1.75 2.52 27.61
CA ALA A 235 2.83 2.53 28.60
C ALA A 235 4.12 3.16 28.04
N GLN A 236 4.47 2.89 26.78
CA GLN A 236 5.60 3.54 26.12
C GLN A 236 5.35 5.03 25.87
N VAL A 237 4.15 5.43 25.46
CA VAL A 237 3.76 6.85 25.35
C VAL A 237 3.96 7.58 26.69
N SER A 238 3.65 6.91 27.80
CA SER A 238 3.84 7.45 29.15
C SER A 238 5.32 7.50 29.55
N GLU A 239 6.11 6.49 29.18
CA GLU A 239 7.54 6.41 29.44
C GLU A 239 8.32 7.48 28.66
N ILE A 240 8.07 7.63 27.36
CA ILE A 240 8.68 8.68 26.51
C ILE A 240 8.35 10.07 27.06
N ARG A 241 7.08 10.34 27.41
CA ARG A 241 6.70 11.60 28.06
C ARG A 241 7.45 11.82 29.38
N ARG A 242 7.74 10.76 30.16
CA ARG A 242 8.53 10.85 31.39
C ARG A 242 10.00 11.18 31.09
N THR A 243 10.61 10.56 30.09
CA THR A 243 12.02 10.76 29.73
C THR A 243 12.30 12.14 29.13
N LEU A 244 11.42 12.66 28.26
CA LEU A 244 11.61 13.95 27.59
C LEU A 244 11.86 15.13 28.56
N PRO A 245 12.73 16.10 28.22
CA PRO A 245 12.92 17.32 29.01
C PRO A 245 11.63 18.14 29.08
N GLN A 246 11.44 18.91 30.17
CA GLN A 246 10.17 19.58 30.47
C GLN A 246 9.67 20.53 29.36
N SER A 247 10.58 21.18 28.64
CA SER A 247 10.27 22.04 27.47
C SER A 247 9.69 21.23 26.30
N ALA A 248 10.31 20.10 25.96
CA ALA A 248 9.81 19.21 24.91
C ALA A 248 8.51 18.51 25.33
N ARG A 249 8.44 18.02 26.57
CA ARG A 249 7.32 17.25 27.15
C ARG A 249 5.95 17.93 26.99
N ILE A 250 5.90 19.26 26.97
CA ILE A 250 4.65 20.03 26.85
C ILE A 250 4.23 20.22 25.37
N ALA A 251 5.19 20.48 24.47
CA ALA A 251 4.91 20.91 23.10
C ALA A 251 5.06 19.81 22.02
N THR A 252 5.87 18.78 22.28
CA THR A 252 6.04 17.62 21.38
C THR A 252 4.83 16.69 21.46
N GLN A 253 4.23 16.36 20.30
CA GLN A 253 3.07 15.46 20.27
C GLN A 253 3.53 14.01 20.49
N VAL A 254 3.49 13.54 21.74
CA VAL A 254 3.73 12.12 22.08
C VAL A 254 2.39 11.39 22.26
N SER A 255 2.02 10.47 21.38
CA SER A 255 0.73 9.75 21.45
C SER A 255 0.75 8.36 20.80
N THR A 256 -0.37 7.64 20.90
CA THR A 256 -0.60 6.41 20.12
C THR A 256 -0.90 6.72 18.66
N VAL A 257 -0.77 5.70 17.79
CA VAL A 257 -1.08 5.81 16.35
C VAL A 257 -2.48 6.39 16.11
N ASP A 258 -3.48 5.86 16.79
CA ASP A 258 -4.89 6.28 16.71
C ASP A 258 -5.05 7.76 17.08
N ALA A 259 -4.38 8.20 18.15
CA ALA A 259 -4.40 9.56 18.65
C ALA A 259 -3.43 10.51 17.90
N PHE A 260 -2.76 10.03 16.84
CA PHE A 260 -1.97 10.85 15.91
C PHE A 260 -2.66 10.99 14.54
N GLN A 261 -3.76 10.26 14.29
CA GLN A 261 -4.47 10.34 13.03
C GLN A 261 -5.01 11.75 12.77
N GLY A 262 -5.11 12.16 11.50
CA GLY A 262 -5.39 13.53 11.08
C GLY A 262 -4.25 14.54 11.33
N SER A 263 -3.33 14.25 12.25
CA SER A 263 -2.12 15.05 12.51
C SER A 263 -0.98 14.68 11.56
N GLU A 264 -0.01 15.60 11.43
CA GLU A 264 1.24 15.46 10.69
C GLU A 264 2.32 16.33 11.33
N ARG A 265 3.61 16.01 11.10
CA ARG A 265 4.75 16.76 11.67
C ARG A 265 5.94 16.81 10.71
N GLU A 266 6.83 17.77 10.94
CA GLU A 266 8.10 17.84 10.20
C GLU A 266 8.94 16.59 10.47
N VAL A 267 8.97 16.15 11.73
CA VAL A 267 9.67 14.91 12.13
C VAL A 267 8.75 13.98 12.92
N ILE A 268 8.84 12.67 12.63
CA ILE A 268 8.21 11.60 13.40
C ILE A 268 9.27 10.61 13.88
N ILE A 269 9.23 10.31 15.18
CA ILE A 269 9.96 9.21 15.80
C ILE A 269 8.94 8.11 16.13
N LEU A 270 9.15 6.89 15.66
CA LEU A 270 8.24 5.76 15.80
C LEU A 270 8.88 4.66 16.66
N SER A 271 8.46 4.55 17.93
CA SER A 271 8.92 3.51 18.87
C SER A 271 8.04 2.26 18.77
N LEU A 272 8.61 1.17 18.24
CA LEU A 272 7.91 -0.10 18.01
C LEU A 272 7.89 -1.04 19.24
N VAL A 273 8.71 -0.75 20.26
CA VAL A 273 8.76 -1.34 21.62
C VAL A 273 9.19 -2.80 21.71
N ARG A 274 8.72 -3.65 20.79
CA ARG A 274 8.83 -5.11 20.90
C ARG A 274 10.26 -5.59 20.66
N ALA A 275 10.78 -6.30 21.67
CA ALA A 275 12.13 -6.81 21.72
C ALA A 275 12.12 -8.16 22.46
N ASN A 276 11.93 -9.25 21.72
CA ASN A 276 11.80 -10.60 22.27
C ASN A 276 12.24 -11.69 21.28
N LYS A 277 12.84 -12.76 21.80
CA LYS A 277 13.39 -13.87 20.99
C LYS A 277 12.32 -14.69 20.22
N ARG A 278 11.03 -14.46 20.48
CA ARG A 278 9.90 -15.21 19.87
C ARG A 278 9.34 -14.56 18.60
N GLY A 279 9.82 -13.36 18.23
CA GLY A 279 9.29 -12.62 17.07
C GLY A 279 7.89 -12.04 17.29
N GLU A 280 7.43 -11.96 18.55
CA GLU A 280 6.09 -11.47 18.86
C GLU A 280 6.02 -9.96 18.70
N VAL A 281 5.27 -9.51 17.69
CA VAL A 281 5.00 -8.09 17.45
C VAL A 281 3.65 -7.66 18.05
N GLY A 282 2.64 -8.52 18.08
CA GLY A 282 1.38 -8.27 18.80
C GLY A 282 0.53 -7.17 18.15
N PHE A 283 0.23 -6.09 18.86
CA PHE A 283 -0.63 -5.00 18.36
C PHE A 283 -0.05 -4.27 17.14
N THR A 284 1.27 -4.40 16.91
CA THR A 284 1.97 -3.85 15.74
C THR A 284 1.96 -4.78 14.52
N SER A 285 1.28 -5.94 14.59
CA SER A 285 0.99 -6.79 13.42
C SER A 285 -0.02 -6.18 12.45
N ASP A 286 -0.73 -5.11 12.85
CA ASP A 286 -1.65 -4.42 11.96
C ASP A 286 -0.93 -3.44 11.03
N TRP A 287 -0.77 -3.85 9.77
CA TRP A 287 -0.11 -3.06 8.73
C TRP A 287 -0.77 -1.69 8.50
N ARG A 288 -2.07 -1.54 8.75
CA ARG A 288 -2.79 -0.25 8.66
C ARG A 288 -2.29 0.76 9.68
N ARG A 289 -2.03 0.32 10.92
CA ARG A 289 -1.45 1.14 11.99
C ARG A 289 -0.03 1.60 11.64
N LEU A 290 0.77 0.71 11.07
CA LEU A 290 2.13 1.06 10.63
C LEU A 290 2.14 1.94 9.38
N ASN A 291 1.22 1.75 8.42
CA ASN A 291 1.04 2.67 7.29
C ASN A 291 0.72 4.09 7.77
N VAL A 292 -0.27 4.23 8.67
CA VAL A 292 -0.61 5.53 9.27
C VAL A 292 0.60 6.15 9.96
N ALA A 293 1.29 5.41 10.84
CA ALA A 293 2.45 5.92 11.58
C ALA A 293 3.61 6.38 10.67
N LEU A 294 3.94 5.61 9.63
CA LEU A 294 4.99 5.97 8.66
C LEU A 294 4.61 7.21 7.83
N THR A 295 3.34 7.37 7.47
CA THR A 295 2.83 8.47 6.63
C THR A 295 2.53 9.78 7.39
N ARG A 296 2.99 9.92 8.65
CA ARG A 296 2.81 11.16 9.45
C ARG A 296 3.93 12.19 9.29
N ALA A 297 5.11 11.80 8.80
CA ALA A 297 6.27 12.67 8.64
C ALA A 297 6.23 13.47 7.35
N LYS A 298 6.75 14.71 7.39
CA LYS A 298 7.07 15.49 6.18
C LYS A 298 8.54 15.38 5.79
N ARG A 299 9.45 15.75 6.70
CA ARG A 299 10.89 15.86 6.44
C ARG A 299 11.69 14.65 6.91
N LEU A 300 11.42 14.10 8.10
CA LEU A 300 12.19 12.98 8.65
C LEU A 300 11.29 11.96 9.39
N CYS A 301 11.49 10.68 9.09
CA CYS A 301 10.90 9.56 9.82
C CYS A 301 12.02 8.67 10.40
N VAL A 302 12.03 8.50 11.73
CA VAL A 302 13.00 7.66 12.46
C VAL A 302 12.25 6.51 13.12
N VAL A 303 12.51 5.28 12.70
CA VAL A 303 11.91 4.06 13.27
C VAL A 303 12.86 3.46 14.30
N LEU A 304 12.39 3.27 15.54
CA LEU A 304 13.14 2.65 16.63
C LEU A 304 12.61 1.23 16.84
N CYS A 305 13.47 0.20 16.74
CA CYS A 305 13.04 -1.18 16.96
C CYS A 305 14.18 -2.18 17.25
N ASN A 306 13.83 -3.33 17.82
CA ASN A 306 14.71 -4.50 17.84
C ASN A 306 14.60 -5.29 16.52
N VAL A 307 15.53 -5.08 15.59
CA VAL A 307 15.54 -5.70 14.26
C VAL A 307 15.40 -7.24 14.29
N PRO A 308 16.13 -8.00 15.15
CA PRO A 308 15.98 -9.46 15.21
C PRO A 308 14.57 -9.94 15.57
N THR A 309 13.82 -9.18 16.38
CA THR A 309 12.42 -9.49 16.71
C THR A 309 11.53 -9.34 15.47
N TRP A 310 11.75 -8.30 14.68
CA TRP A 310 10.95 -8.00 13.49
C TRP A 310 11.25 -8.91 12.31
N LEU A 311 12.52 -9.25 12.07
CA LEU A 311 12.91 -10.21 11.02
C LEU A 311 12.27 -11.59 11.24
N LYS A 312 12.16 -12.02 12.51
CA LYS A 312 11.57 -13.30 12.94
C LYS A 312 10.04 -13.27 13.09
N SER A 313 9.40 -12.10 12.96
CA SER A 313 7.97 -11.97 13.15
C SER A 313 7.15 -12.44 11.94
N ASP A 314 5.92 -12.91 12.18
CA ASP A 314 4.96 -13.25 11.13
C ASP A 314 4.58 -12.05 10.24
N SER A 315 4.76 -10.82 10.73
CA SER A 315 4.56 -9.61 9.95
C SER A 315 5.71 -9.39 9.00
N SER A 316 5.44 -9.45 7.68
CA SER A 316 6.46 -9.11 6.69
C SER A 316 6.82 -7.62 6.71
N LEU A 317 6.00 -6.72 7.27
CA LEU A 317 6.06 -5.30 6.89
C LEU A 317 7.42 -4.61 7.16
N ILE A 318 8.02 -4.79 8.34
CA ILE A 318 9.35 -4.22 8.63
C ILE A 318 10.46 -4.98 7.89
N ARG A 319 10.24 -6.24 7.53
CA ARG A 319 11.14 -7.04 6.67
C ARG A 319 11.12 -6.51 5.23
N ASP A 320 9.93 -6.29 4.67
CA ASP A 320 9.69 -5.68 3.36
C ASP A 320 10.30 -4.27 3.33
N TRP A 321 10.10 -3.48 4.40
CA TRP A 321 10.69 -2.15 4.56
C TRP A 321 12.22 -2.21 4.52
N ILE A 322 12.85 -3.12 5.27
CA ILE A 322 14.31 -3.26 5.28
C ILE A 322 14.82 -3.70 3.90
N GLY A 323 14.13 -4.59 3.20
CA GLY A 323 14.50 -5.05 1.85
C GLY A 323 14.34 -3.97 0.77
N PHE A 324 13.23 -3.24 0.78
CA PHE A 324 12.86 -2.26 -0.25
C PHE A 324 13.83 -1.06 -0.35
N HIS A 325 14.35 -0.58 0.78
CA HIS A 325 15.23 0.59 0.82
C HIS A 325 16.69 0.28 0.41
N ARG A 326 16.85 -0.25 -0.81
CA ARG A 326 18.08 -0.20 -1.61
C ARG A 326 17.99 0.88 -2.70
N ILE A 327 16.78 1.20 -3.18
CA ILE A 327 16.53 2.17 -4.27
C ILE A 327 16.31 3.59 -3.72
N GLY A 328 15.54 3.71 -2.64
CA GLY A 328 15.32 4.97 -1.91
C GLY A 328 16.21 5.05 -0.67
N ARG A 329 16.94 6.17 -0.53
CA ARG A 329 17.88 6.46 0.58
C ARG A 329 17.26 6.09 1.94
N ALA A 330 17.81 5.13 2.67
CA ALA A 330 17.48 4.90 4.08
C ALA A 330 18.72 4.54 4.89
N ASP A 331 18.90 5.21 6.03
CA ASP A 331 20.04 4.99 6.92
C ASP A 331 19.66 3.96 7.99
N VAL A 332 20.35 2.81 8.02
CA VAL A 332 20.09 1.74 8.99
C VAL A 332 21.31 1.58 9.89
N ARG A 333 21.15 1.90 11.17
CA ARG A 333 22.24 1.94 12.17
C ARG A 333 21.79 1.27 13.47
N ALA A 334 22.71 1.08 14.39
CA ALA A 334 22.34 0.78 15.78
C ALA A 334 22.48 2.04 16.66
N TYR A 335 21.73 2.09 17.75
CA TYR A 335 21.85 3.09 18.80
C TYR A 335 22.24 2.41 20.11
N ARG A 336 23.20 2.99 20.84
CA ARG A 336 23.60 2.53 22.17
C ARG A 336 24.14 3.71 22.99
N GLY A 337 23.49 3.99 24.12
CA GLY A 337 23.99 4.94 25.13
C GLY A 337 24.25 6.36 24.63
N GLY A 338 23.28 7.00 23.96
CA GLY A 338 23.41 8.37 23.47
C GLY A 338 24.28 8.55 22.23
N SER A 339 24.55 7.48 21.47
CA SER A 339 25.34 7.53 20.23
C SER A 339 24.89 6.51 19.19
N LEU A 340 25.23 6.77 17.93
CA LEU A 340 25.03 5.85 16.81
C LEU A 340 26.26 4.98 16.58
N THR A 341 26.04 3.69 16.40
CA THR A 341 27.07 2.71 16.04
C THR A 341 26.74 2.05 14.71
N THR A 342 27.71 1.33 14.16
CA THR A 342 27.41 0.30 13.15
C THR A 342 26.44 -0.74 13.73
N LEU A 343 25.70 -1.42 12.86
CA LEU A 343 24.96 -2.62 13.25
C LEU A 343 25.93 -3.71 13.75
N PRO A 344 25.51 -4.58 14.67
CA PRO A 344 26.16 -5.87 14.93
C PRO A 344 26.33 -6.69 13.63
N GLU A 345 27.39 -7.47 13.53
CA GLU A 345 27.79 -8.14 12.28
C GLU A 345 26.75 -9.17 11.80
N ASP A 346 26.14 -9.91 12.71
CA ASP A 346 25.06 -10.87 12.45
C ASP A 346 23.82 -10.16 11.87
N ILE A 347 23.40 -9.06 12.48
CA ILE A 347 22.26 -8.25 12.03
C ILE A 347 22.58 -7.56 10.71
N ALA A 348 23.81 -7.08 10.52
CA ALA A 348 24.26 -6.49 9.27
C ALA A 348 24.23 -7.52 8.12
N GLU A 349 24.61 -8.77 8.39
CA GLU A 349 24.57 -9.85 7.41
C GLU A 349 23.13 -10.29 7.08
N GLU A 350 22.24 -10.43 8.08
CA GLU A 350 20.81 -10.69 7.85
C GLU A 350 20.14 -9.56 7.03
N VAL A 351 20.40 -8.29 7.38
CA VAL A 351 19.91 -7.12 6.65
C VAL A 351 20.45 -7.09 5.21
N LYS A 352 21.71 -7.45 4.99
CA LYS A 352 22.31 -7.53 3.66
C LYS A 352 21.66 -8.65 2.82
N LYS A 353 21.58 -9.88 3.36
CA LYS A 353 20.93 -11.04 2.71
C LYS A 353 19.49 -10.71 2.30
N LEU A 354 18.76 -10.02 3.16
CA LEU A 354 17.39 -9.56 2.89
C LEU A 354 17.32 -8.53 1.75
N LYS A 355 18.20 -7.51 1.75
CA LYS A 355 18.27 -6.52 0.66
C LYS A 355 18.69 -7.15 -0.68
N ASP A 356 19.67 -8.05 -0.67
CA ASP A 356 20.11 -8.75 -1.89
C ASP A 356 19.00 -9.66 -2.44
N SER A 357 18.32 -10.44 -1.59
CA SER A 357 17.15 -11.24 -1.97
C SER A 357 16.00 -10.38 -2.52
N PHE A 358 15.68 -9.25 -1.88
CA PHE A 358 14.65 -8.32 -2.36
C PHE A 358 15.01 -7.74 -3.74
N THR A 359 16.30 -7.50 -3.99
CA THR A 359 16.80 -7.01 -5.29
C THR A 359 16.69 -8.06 -6.39
N GLN A 360 17.09 -9.31 -6.08
CA GLN A 360 17.02 -10.44 -7.02
C GLN A 360 15.58 -10.79 -7.42
N ASN A 361 14.66 -10.77 -6.45
CA ASN A 361 13.26 -11.12 -6.68
C ASN A 361 12.41 -9.97 -7.25
N ASN A 362 12.94 -8.73 -7.28
CA ASN A 362 12.31 -7.49 -7.74
C ASN A 362 10.77 -7.45 -7.54
N PRO A 363 10.28 -7.54 -6.28
CA PRO A 363 8.88 -7.78 -6.01
C PRO A 363 8.00 -6.62 -6.48
N THR A 364 7.02 -6.94 -7.32
CA THR A 364 6.13 -5.95 -7.94
C THR A 364 5.32 -5.17 -6.88
N PRO A 365 4.99 -3.89 -7.15
CA PRO A 365 4.14 -3.09 -6.28
C PRO A 365 2.84 -3.82 -5.90
N GLY A 366 2.43 -3.66 -4.65
CA GLY A 366 1.68 -4.69 -3.93
C GLY A 366 0.31 -5.08 -4.49
N LYS A 367 0.20 -6.29 -5.07
CA LYS A 367 -1.07 -7.03 -5.22
C LYS A 367 -1.62 -7.60 -3.89
N LEU A 368 -1.05 -7.18 -2.76
CA LEU A 368 -1.13 -7.86 -1.47
C LEU A 368 -2.49 -7.76 -0.74
N ALA A 369 -3.36 -6.81 -1.09
CA ALA A 369 -4.67 -6.65 -0.43
C ALA A 369 -5.58 -7.90 -0.46
N ARG A 370 -5.44 -8.78 -1.47
CA ARG A 370 -6.10 -10.11 -1.48
C ARG A 370 -5.26 -11.19 -0.76
N ALA A 371 -3.95 -11.19 -0.93
CA ALA A 371 -3.05 -12.18 -0.32
C ALA A 371 -2.98 -12.07 1.21
N GLU A 372 -2.96 -10.85 1.76
CA GLU A 372 -2.90 -10.63 3.21
C GLU A 372 -4.25 -10.82 3.91
N LYS A 373 -5.38 -10.72 3.19
CA LYS A 373 -6.68 -11.15 3.73
C LYS A 373 -6.74 -12.68 3.87
N ALA A 374 -6.15 -13.42 2.93
CA ALA A 374 -5.94 -14.86 3.08
C ALA A 374 -4.93 -15.17 4.21
N ALA A 375 -3.79 -14.47 4.27
CA ALA A 375 -2.78 -14.69 5.30
C ALA A 375 -3.28 -14.36 6.72
N ARG A 376 -4.13 -13.32 6.90
CA ARG A 376 -4.80 -13.06 8.18
C ARG A 376 -5.77 -14.18 8.56
N ASN A 377 -6.56 -14.68 7.62
CA ASN A 377 -7.46 -15.80 7.89
C ASN A 377 -6.66 -17.07 8.26
N VAL A 378 -5.55 -17.37 7.57
CA VAL A 378 -4.66 -18.50 7.88
C VAL A 378 -3.92 -18.31 9.21
N SER A 379 -3.48 -17.09 9.55
CA SER A 379 -2.82 -16.76 10.82
C SER A 379 -3.79 -16.84 12.01
N ALA A 380 -5.00 -16.28 11.87
CA ALA A 380 -6.04 -16.37 12.89
C ALA A 380 -6.55 -17.81 13.08
N ALA A 381 -6.75 -18.55 11.98
CA ALA A 381 -7.09 -19.96 12.03
C ALA A 381 -5.96 -20.76 12.69
N GLY A 382 -4.71 -20.65 12.24
CA GLY A 382 -3.56 -21.37 12.81
C GLY A 382 -3.28 -21.02 14.28
N LYS A 383 -3.57 -19.80 14.72
CA LYS A 383 -3.50 -19.41 16.13
C LYS A 383 -4.63 -20.05 16.95
N ARG A 384 -5.89 -19.95 16.48
CA ARG A 384 -7.04 -20.61 17.13
C ARG A 384 -6.87 -22.13 17.18
N GLN A 385 -6.36 -22.73 16.10
CA GLN A 385 -6.05 -24.15 15.98
C GLN A 385 -5.04 -24.56 17.05
N ARG A 386 -3.88 -23.87 17.17
CA ARG A 386 -2.88 -24.13 18.22
C ARG A 386 -3.43 -23.96 19.64
N GLU A 387 -4.21 -22.90 19.89
CA GLU A 387 -4.82 -22.65 21.20
C GLU A 387 -5.84 -23.73 21.58
N VAL A 388 -6.65 -24.18 20.62
CA VAL A 388 -7.63 -25.27 20.83
C VAL A 388 -6.96 -26.65 20.88
N THR A 389 -5.87 -26.90 20.16
CA THR A 389 -5.06 -28.12 20.30
C THR A 389 -4.56 -28.26 21.73
N GLN A 390 -3.95 -27.21 22.30
CA GLN A 390 -3.44 -27.26 23.68
C GLN A 390 -4.56 -27.52 24.70
N LEU A 391 -5.71 -26.86 24.55
CA LEU A 391 -6.87 -27.07 25.41
C LEU A 391 -7.49 -28.46 25.27
N LEU A 392 -7.48 -29.05 24.07
CA LEU A 392 -7.91 -30.43 23.85
C LEU A 392 -6.94 -31.43 24.48
N GLU A 393 -5.62 -31.29 24.26
CA GLU A 393 -4.62 -32.15 24.91
C GLU A 393 -4.73 -32.11 26.44
N ASP A 394 -4.94 -30.92 27.02
CA ASP A 394 -5.05 -30.76 28.46
C ASP A 394 -6.39 -31.32 29.00
N ALA A 395 -7.45 -31.34 28.18
CA ALA A 395 -8.70 -32.02 28.48
C ALA A 395 -8.59 -33.56 28.34
N ILE A 396 -7.79 -34.08 27.40
CA ILE A 396 -7.49 -35.52 27.24
C ILE A 396 -6.74 -36.07 28.46
N LYS A 397 -5.80 -35.27 28.99
CA LYS A 397 -5.08 -35.52 30.26
C LYS A 397 -5.98 -35.35 31.50
N GLY A 398 -7.17 -34.77 31.34
CA GLY A 398 -8.12 -34.46 32.41
C GLY A 398 -9.01 -35.64 32.83
N SER A 399 -10.00 -35.34 33.67
CA SER A 399 -10.96 -36.33 34.20
C SER A 399 -12.42 -35.87 34.09
N ASP A 400 -12.69 -34.88 33.25
CA ASP A 400 -14.03 -34.30 33.04
C ASP A 400 -14.51 -34.56 31.60
N GLU A 401 -15.45 -35.48 31.48
CA GLU A 401 -16.10 -35.88 30.23
C GLU A 401 -16.84 -34.72 29.53
N ALA A 402 -17.43 -33.79 30.28
CA ALA A 402 -18.20 -32.68 29.72
C ALA A 402 -17.26 -31.61 29.13
N VAL A 403 -16.13 -31.35 29.81
CA VAL A 403 -15.06 -30.50 29.27
C VAL A 403 -14.46 -31.15 28.01
N LEU A 404 -14.07 -32.43 28.07
CA LEU A 404 -13.48 -33.16 26.94
C LEU A 404 -14.41 -33.14 25.70
N LYS A 405 -15.69 -33.47 25.87
CA LYS A 405 -16.69 -33.44 24.78
C LYS A 405 -16.88 -32.04 24.18
N THR A 406 -16.77 -30.99 25.01
CA THR A 406 -16.83 -29.60 24.55
C THR A 406 -15.57 -29.23 23.74
N MET A 407 -14.38 -29.61 24.22
CA MET A 407 -13.12 -29.35 23.52
C MET A 407 -13.02 -30.10 22.19
N ILE A 408 -13.46 -31.37 22.11
CA ILE A 408 -13.50 -32.14 20.84
C ILE A 408 -14.37 -31.44 19.80
N THR A 409 -15.54 -30.92 20.21
CA THR A 409 -16.42 -30.15 19.32
C THR A 409 -15.72 -28.90 18.79
N GLN A 410 -15.11 -28.11 19.68
CA GLN A 410 -14.37 -26.90 19.31
C GLN A 410 -13.12 -27.19 18.46
N ALA A 411 -12.47 -28.34 18.65
CA ALA A 411 -11.31 -28.79 17.87
C ALA A 411 -11.69 -29.18 16.44
N LYS A 412 -12.85 -29.83 16.26
CA LYS A 412 -13.44 -30.11 14.94
C LYS A 412 -13.79 -28.82 14.20
N GLU A 413 -14.38 -27.83 14.89
CA GLU A 413 -14.65 -26.50 14.32
C GLU A 413 -13.37 -25.70 14.00
N ALA A 414 -12.31 -25.86 14.78
CA ALA A 414 -11.03 -25.18 14.60
C ALA A 414 -10.07 -25.86 13.60
N GLY A 415 -10.45 -27.03 13.07
CA GLY A 415 -9.63 -27.79 12.13
C GLY A 415 -8.35 -28.38 12.73
N VAL A 416 -8.36 -28.77 14.01
CA VAL A 416 -7.24 -29.44 14.68
C VAL A 416 -6.86 -30.74 13.95
N GLU A 417 -5.59 -31.17 14.08
CA GLU A 417 -5.11 -32.39 13.44
C GLU A 417 -5.95 -33.61 13.85
N LYS A 418 -6.33 -34.44 12.86
CA LYS A 418 -7.26 -35.56 13.08
C LYS A 418 -6.75 -36.56 14.12
N SER A 419 -5.44 -36.77 14.22
CA SER A 419 -4.79 -37.61 15.24
C SER A 419 -5.19 -37.24 16.68
N VAL A 420 -5.10 -35.96 17.03
CA VAL A 420 -5.44 -35.43 18.37
C VAL A 420 -6.95 -35.47 18.62
N ILE A 421 -7.76 -35.27 17.57
CA ILE A 421 -9.22 -35.43 17.64
C ILE A 421 -9.59 -36.90 17.89
N ASP A 422 -9.00 -37.83 17.14
CA ASP A 422 -9.20 -39.28 17.28
C ASP A 422 -8.78 -39.76 18.68
N GLU A 423 -7.65 -39.27 19.23
CA GLU A 423 -7.24 -39.52 20.62
C GLU A 423 -8.28 -39.04 21.64
N GLY A 424 -8.83 -37.83 21.43
CA GLY A 424 -9.90 -37.29 22.25
C GLY A 424 -11.19 -38.10 22.19
N GLU A 425 -11.59 -38.57 20.99
CA GLU A 425 -12.78 -39.39 20.83
C GLU A 425 -12.62 -40.79 21.44
N ASN A 426 -11.45 -41.44 21.26
CA ASN A 426 -11.11 -42.68 21.97
C ASN A 426 -11.19 -42.51 23.50
N LYS A 427 -10.67 -41.39 24.02
CA LYS A 427 -10.74 -41.08 25.46
C LYS A 427 -12.17 -40.85 25.94
N LEU A 428 -13.03 -40.26 25.10
CA LEU A 428 -14.45 -40.06 25.38
C LEU A 428 -15.24 -41.39 25.35
N GLU A 429 -14.93 -42.30 24.43
CA GLU A 429 -15.50 -43.65 24.41
C GLU A 429 -15.14 -44.43 25.68
N GLY A 430 -13.90 -44.32 26.18
CA GLY A 430 -13.49 -44.87 27.47
C GLY A 430 -14.35 -44.41 28.65
N PHE A 431 -14.67 -43.11 28.74
CA PHE A 431 -15.59 -42.59 29.78
C PHE A 431 -17.01 -43.17 29.65
N VAL A 432 -17.53 -43.29 28.43
CA VAL A 432 -18.85 -43.88 28.17
C VAL A 432 -18.86 -45.38 28.53
N ALA A 433 -17.80 -46.10 28.22
CA ALA A 433 -17.65 -47.52 28.55
C ALA A 433 -17.52 -47.75 30.06
N THR A 434 -16.74 -46.94 30.80
CA THR A 434 -16.71 -46.97 32.28
C THR A 434 -18.09 -46.70 32.87
N LYS A 435 -18.86 -45.74 32.33
CA LYS A 435 -20.24 -45.48 32.79
C LYS A 435 -21.19 -46.65 32.53
N ALA A 436 -21.08 -47.29 31.37
CA ALA A 436 -21.86 -48.49 31.03
C ALA A 436 -21.51 -49.67 31.94
N LEU A 437 -20.21 -49.90 32.19
CA LEU A 437 -19.70 -50.92 33.11
C LEU A 437 -20.22 -50.70 34.54
N ALA A 438 -20.11 -49.47 35.06
CA ALA A 438 -20.63 -49.11 36.37
C ALA A 438 -22.17 -49.17 36.49
N ALA A 439 -22.91 -49.22 35.36
CA ALA A 439 -24.34 -49.52 35.33
C ALA A 439 -24.61 -51.03 35.33
N ALA A 440 -23.85 -51.83 34.57
CA ALA A 440 -23.95 -53.29 34.56
C ALA A 440 -23.55 -53.92 35.91
N VAL A 441 -22.50 -53.40 36.55
CA VAL A 441 -22.09 -53.76 37.92
C VAL A 441 -23.24 -53.56 38.93
N LYS A 442 -24.08 -52.53 38.73
CA LYS A 442 -25.26 -52.26 39.57
C LYS A 442 -26.47 -53.11 39.21
N SER A 443 -26.64 -53.50 37.95
CA SER A 443 -27.76 -54.38 37.54
C SER A 443 -27.55 -55.83 37.98
N ARG A 444 -26.28 -56.26 38.09
CA ARG A 444 -25.88 -57.64 38.43
C ARG A 444 -26.40 -58.70 37.44
N ASP A 445 -26.79 -58.30 36.23
CA ASP A 445 -27.06 -59.21 35.12
C ASP A 445 -25.73 -59.69 34.51
N PRO A 446 -25.37 -60.99 34.59
CA PRO A 446 -24.10 -61.50 34.06
C PRO A 446 -23.93 -61.25 32.56
N THR A 447 -25.02 -61.23 31.79
CA THR A 447 -25.01 -61.03 30.33
C THR A 447 -24.59 -59.61 29.98
N GLN A 448 -25.22 -58.63 30.64
CA GLN A 448 -24.87 -57.22 30.49
C GLN A 448 -23.46 -56.93 31.03
N LEU A 449 -23.07 -57.59 32.13
CA LEU A 449 -21.76 -57.41 32.75
C LEU A 449 -20.62 -57.94 31.87
N VAL A 450 -20.77 -59.12 31.25
CA VAL A 450 -19.81 -59.63 30.24
C VAL A 450 -19.71 -58.69 29.04
N GLN A 451 -20.85 -58.26 28.48
CA GLN A 451 -20.85 -57.39 27.30
C GLN A 451 -20.22 -56.02 27.59
N ALA A 452 -20.50 -55.43 28.76
CA ALA A 452 -19.88 -54.18 29.20
C ALA A 452 -18.39 -54.35 29.53
N LEU A 453 -17.96 -55.48 30.11
CA LEU A 453 -16.54 -55.77 30.36
C LEU A 453 -15.73 -55.84 29.07
N ILE A 454 -16.26 -56.51 28.03
CA ILE A 454 -15.61 -56.61 26.72
C ILE A 454 -15.46 -55.22 26.10
N GLN A 455 -16.51 -54.40 26.10
CA GLN A 455 -16.43 -53.04 25.56
C GLN A 455 -15.52 -52.12 26.38
N ALA A 456 -15.53 -52.21 27.71
CA ALA A 456 -14.64 -51.44 28.59
C ALA A 456 -13.17 -51.80 28.38
N LYS A 457 -12.84 -53.09 28.22
CA LYS A 457 -11.48 -53.54 27.87
C LYS A 457 -11.05 -53.05 26.47
N MET A 458 -11.95 -53.09 25.48
CA MET A 458 -11.65 -52.59 24.13
C MET A 458 -11.49 -51.06 24.08
N ALA A 459 -12.21 -50.31 24.91
CA ALA A 459 -12.18 -48.85 24.95
C ALA A 459 -11.15 -48.25 25.94
N GLY A 460 -10.28 -49.07 26.54
CA GLY A 460 -9.23 -48.58 27.46
C GLY A 460 -9.78 -47.94 28.74
N ALA A 461 -10.86 -48.49 29.30
CA ALA A 461 -11.37 -48.10 30.61
C ALA A 461 -10.33 -48.33 31.73
N ALA A 462 -10.46 -47.62 32.85
CA ALA A 462 -9.50 -47.71 33.94
C ALA A 462 -9.48 -49.11 34.60
N ASP A 463 -8.29 -49.67 34.78
CA ASP A 463 -8.07 -51.06 35.25
C ASP A 463 -8.86 -51.38 36.52
N LYS A 464 -8.95 -50.44 37.46
CA LYS A 464 -9.67 -50.61 38.73
C LYS A 464 -11.19 -50.86 38.53
N ASP A 465 -11.82 -50.19 37.58
CA ASP A 465 -13.25 -50.38 37.30
C ASP A 465 -13.48 -51.74 36.60
N ILE A 466 -12.49 -52.20 35.83
CA ILE A 466 -12.44 -53.53 35.23
C ILE A 466 -12.25 -54.61 36.31
N GLU A 467 -11.29 -54.46 37.23
CA GLU A 467 -11.06 -55.36 38.36
C GLU A 467 -12.31 -55.53 39.24
N GLU A 468 -13.02 -54.45 39.55
CA GLU A 468 -14.26 -54.50 40.35
C GLU A 468 -15.37 -55.29 39.63
N ALA A 469 -15.47 -55.14 38.30
CA ALA A 469 -16.41 -55.88 37.47
C ALA A 469 -16.02 -57.36 37.24
N GLU A 470 -14.73 -57.67 37.04
CA GLU A 470 -14.24 -59.05 36.90
C GLU A 470 -14.37 -59.84 38.21
N LYS A 471 -14.12 -59.18 39.34
CA LYS A 471 -14.40 -59.77 40.65
C LYS A 471 -15.89 -60.09 40.82
N LEU A 472 -16.77 -59.16 40.45
CA LEU A 472 -18.22 -59.37 40.53
C LEU A 472 -18.68 -60.49 39.58
N MET A 473 -18.08 -60.62 38.39
CA MET A 473 -18.28 -61.77 37.50
C MET A 473 -17.89 -63.09 38.19
N GLY A 474 -16.74 -63.14 38.86
CA GLY A 474 -16.31 -64.31 39.63
C GLY A 474 -17.21 -64.64 40.82
N GLU A 475 -17.88 -63.66 41.41
CA GLU A 475 -18.91 -63.85 42.46
C GLU A 475 -20.27 -64.33 41.89
N LEU A 476 -20.57 -64.05 40.61
CA LEU A 476 -21.83 -64.41 39.95
C LEU A 476 -21.78 -65.75 39.18
N VAL A 477 -20.60 -66.18 38.73
CA VAL A 477 -20.42 -67.44 37.98
C VAL A 477 -20.16 -68.60 38.95
N VAL A 478 -21.23 -69.30 39.34
CA VAL A 478 -21.14 -70.57 40.06
C VAL A 478 -20.60 -71.64 39.10
N PRO A 479 -19.56 -72.44 39.48
CA PRO A 479 -18.95 -73.40 38.58
C PRO A 479 -19.86 -74.59 38.27
N THR A 480 -20.17 -74.79 36.99
CA THR A 480 -20.69 -76.05 36.46
C THR A 480 -19.53 -76.96 36.05
N GLU A 481 -19.47 -78.16 36.62
CA GLU A 481 -18.51 -79.20 36.22
C GLU A 481 -18.85 -79.76 34.82
N GLY A 482 -17.84 -79.90 33.95
CA GLY A 482 -18.02 -80.45 32.60
C GLY A 482 -17.15 -79.73 31.57
N GLY A 483 -15.92 -80.21 31.37
CA GLY A 483 -14.95 -79.54 30.50
C GLY A 483 -14.94 -80.02 29.05
N SER A 484 -14.41 -79.16 28.17
CA SER A 484 -13.49 -79.58 27.10
C SER A 484 -12.54 -78.44 26.78
N SER A 485 -11.30 -78.74 26.41
CA SER A 485 -10.26 -77.75 26.13
C SER A 485 -10.02 -77.58 24.64
N PHE A 486 -9.72 -76.36 24.20
CA PHE A 486 -9.14 -76.09 22.89
C PHE A 486 -8.17 -74.90 22.97
N TYR A 487 -6.92 -75.15 22.53
CA TYR A 487 -5.79 -74.23 22.33
C TYR A 487 -5.42 -73.32 23.53
N ALA A 488 -4.47 -73.71 24.39
CA ALA A 488 -3.01 -73.82 24.16
C ALA A 488 -2.27 -72.46 24.21
N ALA A 489 -1.38 -72.32 25.21
CA ALA A 489 -0.58 -71.13 25.47
C ALA A 489 0.80 -71.17 24.78
N PRO A 490 1.44 -70.02 24.51
CA PRO A 490 2.86 -69.96 24.15
C PRO A 490 3.74 -70.24 25.38
N ALA A 491 4.97 -70.71 25.15
CA ALA A 491 5.94 -71.03 26.19
C ALA A 491 6.89 -69.84 26.50
N GLU A 492 7.35 -69.77 27.74
CA GLU A 492 8.32 -68.82 28.27
C GLU A 492 9.77 -69.20 27.92
N VAL A 493 10.68 -68.22 27.91
CA VAL A 493 12.11 -68.41 28.25
C VAL A 493 12.63 -67.16 28.95
N ASP A 494 13.32 -67.32 30.07
CA ASP A 494 13.76 -66.26 30.98
C ASP A 494 15.04 -65.51 30.58
N ALA A 495 15.23 -64.32 31.18
CA ALA A 495 16.52 -63.90 31.72
C ALA A 495 16.32 -62.84 32.84
N GLU A 496 16.98 -63.01 33.99
CA GLU A 496 16.78 -62.21 35.22
C GLU A 496 18.00 -61.24 35.49
N PRO A 497 18.25 -60.60 36.66
CA PRO A 497 18.55 -59.17 36.70
C PRO A 497 19.88 -58.79 37.38
N THR A 498 20.12 -57.48 37.56
CA THR A 498 21.12 -56.94 38.51
C THR A 498 20.57 -55.76 39.29
N ALA A 499 20.79 -55.70 40.61
CA ALA A 499 20.20 -54.70 41.50
C ALA A 499 21.13 -54.18 42.61
N ALA A 500 20.95 -52.91 42.99
CA ALA A 500 21.37 -52.28 44.25
C ALA A 500 20.39 -51.10 44.50
N LYS A 501 19.62 -51.05 45.60
CA LYS A 501 20.00 -50.70 47.00
C LYS A 501 20.40 -49.22 47.15
N GLU A 502 19.93 -48.44 48.14
CA GLU A 502 19.19 -48.79 49.38
C GLU A 502 18.51 -47.55 50.04
N ASN A 503 17.42 -47.78 50.80
CA ASN A 503 16.85 -46.94 51.91
C ASN A 503 16.44 -45.46 51.65
N GLY A 504 15.42 -44.87 52.31
CA GLY A 504 14.43 -45.39 53.26
C GLY A 504 13.64 -44.28 54.02
N ALA A 505 12.55 -44.68 54.70
CA ALA A 505 11.76 -43.94 55.71
C ALA A 505 10.80 -42.77 55.29
N ALA A 506 9.59 -42.83 55.87
CA ALA A 506 8.64 -41.71 56.11
C ALA A 506 8.50 -41.52 57.67
N PRO A 507 7.61 -40.70 58.30
CA PRO A 507 6.14 -40.71 58.12
C PRO A 507 5.34 -39.40 58.50
N THR A 508 4.00 -39.54 58.61
CA THR A 508 3.02 -38.68 59.34
C THR A 508 2.76 -37.24 58.84
N GLU A 509 1.55 -36.90 58.36
CA GLU A 509 0.24 -36.72 59.06
C GLU A 509 0.05 -35.42 59.87
N LYS A 510 -0.95 -34.60 59.46
CA LYS A 510 -2.16 -34.36 60.28
C LYS A 510 -3.31 -33.67 59.52
N LYS A 511 -4.53 -33.85 60.03
CA LYS A 511 -5.82 -33.53 59.40
C LYS A 511 -6.56 -32.36 60.09
N LYS A 512 -7.34 -31.57 59.34
CA LYS A 512 -8.69 -30.99 59.63
C LYS A 512 -9.06 -30.01 58.49
N LYS A 513 -10.23 -30.03 57.81
CA LYS A 513 -11.66 -29.97 58.21
C LYS A 513 -12.00 -28.66 58.96
N LYS A 514 -13.06 -27.91 58.65
CA LYS A 514 -14.30 -28.22 57.89
C LYS A 514 -15.01 -26.90 57.41
N VAL A 515 -15.88 -26.98 56.38
CA VAL A 515 -17.19 -26.28 56.15
C VAL A 515 -17.38 -24.89 56.82
N GLY A 516 -17.68 -23.77 56.13
CA GLY A 516 -18.83 -23.47 55.23
C GLY A 516 -19.83 -22.53 55.95
N GLY A 517 -20.78 -21.78 55.36
CA GLY A 517 -21.16 -21.49 53.97
C GLY A 517 -22.47 -20.67 53.91
N TRP A 518 -22.95 -20.31 52.71
CA TRP A 518 -24.31 -19.80 52.37
C TRP A 518 -24.75 -18.35 52.72
N ALA A 519 -25.80 -17.93 51.98
CA ALA A 519 -26.75 -16.82 52.17
C ALA A 519 -26.33 -15.37 51.79
N ALA A 520 -27.06 -14.82 50.81
CA ALA A 520 -27.08 -13.41 50.43
C ALA A 520 -28.13 -12.62 51.22
N LEU A 521 -28.14 -11.28 51.09
CA LEU A 521 -29.37 -10.49 50.88
C LEU A 521 -29.10 -9.03 50.46
N THR A 522 -30.16 -8.37 50.00
CA THR A 522 -30.21 -7.02 49.43
C THR A 522 -30.44 -5.93 50.49
N ASN A 523 -29.96 -4.70 50.31
CA ASN A 523 -30.87 -3.56 50.05
C ASN A 523 -30.25 -2.19 49.70
N GLN A 524 -31.16 -1.34 49.22
CA GLN A 524 -31.17 0.09 48.88
C GLN A 524 -30.34 1.04 49.80
N GLY A 525 -29.88 2.17 49.25
CA GLY A 525 -29.21 3.25 50.01
C GLY A 525 -30.11 4.46 50.35
N PRO A 526 -29.54 5.61 50.77
CA PRO A 526 -30.19 6.91 50.58
C PRO A 526 -29.25 8.05 50.09
N LYS A 527 -29.75 9.30 50.13
CA LYS A 527 -29.25 10.52 49.45
C LYS A 527 -28.65 11.59 50.41
N TYR A 528 -28.27 12.75 49.83
CA TYR A 528 -27.98 14.08 50.45
C TYR A 528 -26.58 14.25 51.07
N ALA A 529 -25.93 15.43 51.11
CA ALA A 529 -26.09 16.78 50.51
C ALA A 529 -24.69 17.48 50.55
N GLY A 530 -24.38 18.66 49.98
CA GLY A 530 -25.15 19.70 49.31
C GLY A 530 -25.13 21.05 50.08
N ARG A 531 -24.18 21.98 49.78
CA ARG A 531 -24.19 23.37 50.28
C ARG A 531 -23.29 24.34 49.48
N ASN A 532 -23.82 25.53 49.17
CA ASN A 532 -23.11 26.66 48.54
C ASN A 532 -22.70 27.72 49.58
N ARG A 533 -21.78 28.63 49.21
CA ARG A 533 -21.78 30.07 49.56
C ARG A 533 -21.28 30.91 48.37
N SER A 534 -21.44 32.23 48.43
CA SER A 534 -21.44 33.17 47.28
C SER A 534 -20.96 34.58 47.67
N ALA A 535 -21.00 35.53 46.71
CA ALA A 535 -20.69 36.99 46.80
C ALA A 535 -19.18 37.37 46.75
N ALA A 536 -18.75 38.54 46.22
CA ALA A 536 -19.36 39.54 45.32
C ALA A 536 -18.26 40.51 44.77
N ALA A 537 -18.60 41.40 43.81
CA ALA A 537 -17.74 42.47 43.27
C ALA A 537 -17.80 43.77 44.13
N PRO A 538 -16.96 44.81 43.87
CA PRO A 538 -17.09 45.77 42.74
C PRO A 538 -15.75 46.01 41.97
N GLU A 539 -15.59 46.66 40.79
CA GLU A 539 -16.31 47.72 40.02
C GLU A 539 -15.95 49.17 40.47
N GLU A 540 -15.44 50.14 39.68
CA GLU A 540 -14.98 50.27 38.26
C GLU A 540 -13.53 50.87 38.24
N ASP A 541 -12.92 51.74 37.41
CA ASP A 541 -13.16 52.55 36.16
C ASP A 541 -11.77 53.01 35.59
N GLY A 542 -11.67 53.60 34.38
CA GLY A 542 -10.52 54.44 33.93
C GLY A 542 -10.18 54.45 32.41
N TYR A 543 -10.28 55.61 31.73
CA TYR A 543 -10.09 55.79 30.26
C TYR A 543 -8.80 56.56 29.86
N ALA A 544 -8.26 56.25 28.66
CA ALA A 544 -7.42 57.14 27.82
C ALA A 544 -7.36 56.62 26.35
N GLU A 545 -7.00 57.48 25.39
CA GLU A 545 -7.17 57.26 23.92
C GLU A 545 -5.84 57.27 23.12
N GLU A 546 -5.90 56.83 21.84
CA GLU A 546 -5.03 57.08 20.65
C GLU A 546 -3.48 57.09 20.77
N GLU A 547 -2.69 56.44 19.89
CA GLU A 547 -2.47 56.79 18.47
C GLU A 547 -1.90 55.63 17.61
N GLU A 548 -1.93 55.76 16.27
CA GLU A 548 -1.16 54.92 15.34
C GLU A 548 0.33 55.33 15.25
N ILE A 549 1.25 54.37 15.21
CA ILE A 549 2.63 54.61 14.73
C ILE A 549 2.97 53.69 13.54
N LYS A 550 3.03 54.28 12.35
CA LYS A 550 3.56 53.66 11.13
C LYS A 550 5.08 53.76 11.12
N VAL A 551 5.79 52.65 10.86
CA VAL A 551 7.27 52.63 10.72
C VAL A 551 7.66 52.21 9.31
N ALA A 552 8.53 52.99 8.66
CA ALA A 552 8.96 52.79 7.28
C ALA A 552 10.37 52.15 7.18
N PRO A 553 10.68 51.41 6.09
CA PRO A 553 11.98 50.75 5.92
C PRO A 553 13.02 51.63 5.20
N ALA A 554 14.27 51.57 5.65
CA ALA A 554 15.47 52.14 5.02
C ALA A 554 16.74 51.46 5.60
N PRO A 555 17.93 51.53 4.95
CA PRO A 555 18.27 52.32 3.75
C PRO A 555 18.84 51.52 2.56
N THR A 556 18.87 52.16 1.40
CA THR A 556 19.50 51.66 0.16
C THR A 556 20.97 52.11 0.03
N LYS A 557 21.73 51.49 -0.89
CA LYS A 557 23.01 51.99 -1.40
C LYS A 557 23.08 51.88 -2.93
N GLY A 558 23.71 52.88 -3.56
CA GLY A 558 24.29 52.76 -4.91
C GLY A 558 23.33 52.88 -6.10
N LYS A 559 23.19 54.08 -6.68
CA LYS A 559 22.65 54.26 -8.05
C LYS A 559 23.80 54.32 -9.06
N GLY A 560 23.90 53.31 -9.94
CA GLY A 560 24.56 53.44 -11.24
C GLY A 560 23.53 53.81 -12.31
N LYS A 561 23.87 54.69 -13.27
CA LYS A 561 22.99 55.05 -14.40
C LYS A 561 23.40 54.31 -15.68
N GLY A 562 22.72 53.22 -16.00
CA GLY A 562 22.67 52.65 -17.34
C GLY A 562 21.40 53.09 -18.08
N LYS A 563 21.47 53.26 -19.41
CA LYS A 563 20.28 53.38 -20.28
C LYS A 563 20.11 52.06 -21.01
N GLU A 564 19.15 51.24 -20.61
CA GLU A 564 18.78 50.06 -21.38
C GLU A 564 17.49 50.30 -22.16
N LYS A 565 17.49 49.87 -23.41
CA LYS A 565 16.29 49.80 -24.24
C LYS A 565 15.52 48.57 -23.78
N LYS A 566 14.18 48.66 -23.66
CA LYS A 566 13.37 47.45 -23.67
C LYS A 566 13.61 46.73 -25.00
N LYS A 567 14.24 45.55 -24.96
CA LYS A 567 13.95 44.50 -25.96
C LYS A 567 12.52 44.05 -25.72
N GLU A 568 11.79 43.74 -26.77
CA GLU A 568 10.53 43.01 -26.67
C GLU A 568 10.87 41.53 -26.50
N GLU A 569 10.54 40.95 -25.34
CA GLU A 569 10.72 39.52 -25.13
C GLU A 569 9.70 38.74 -25.96
N LYS A 570 10.19 37.86 -26.84
CA LYS A 570 9.36 36.80 -27.43
C LYS A 570 8.82 35.93 -26.30
N ALA A 571 7.49 35.84 -26.19
CA ALA A 571 6.87 34.82 -25.36
C ALA A 571 7.07 33.45 -26.03
N TYR A 572 7.96 32.64 -25.48
CA TYR A 572 8.13 31.23 -25.86
C TYR A 572 7.08 30.36 -25.15
N PRO A 573 6.61 29.26 -25.77
CA PRO A 573 5.70 28.32 -25.12
C PRO A 573 6.33 27.61 -23.92
N GLU A 574 5.50 27.11 -23.00
CA GLU A 574 5.94 26.39 -21.81
C GLU A 574 6.53 25.01 -22.18
N GLY A 575 7.86 24.90 -22.18
CA GLY A 575 8.58 23.64 -22.41
C GLY A 575 10.04 23.86 -22.80
N PRO A 576 10.85 22.79 -22.86
CA PRO A 576 12.24 22.87 -23.31
C PRO A 576 12.33 23.21 -24.80
N HIS A 577 12.72 24.46 -25.09
CA HIS A 577 12.92 24.97 -26.45
C HIS A 577 14.29 25.62 -26.57
N LEU A 578 14.94 25.41 -27.72
CA LEU A 578 16.22 26.03 -28.07
C LEU A 578 16.00 27.48 -28.54
N ARG A 579 16.68 28.43 -27.91
CA ARG A 579 16.68 29.85 -28.35
C ARG A 579 17.87 30.12 -29.27
N VAL A 580 17.67 30.86 -30.36
CA VAL A 580 18.75 31.18 -31.31
C VAL A 580 18.68 32.65 -31.71
N ASP A 581 19.72 33.41 -31.36
CA ASP A 581 19.87 34.81 -31.76
C ASP A 581 20.42 34.90 -33.20
N PRO A 582 19.89 35.79 -34.07
CA PRO A 582 20.31 35.88 -35.48
C PRO A 582 21.77 36.33 -35.70
N GLU A 583 22.40 37.00 -34.72
CA GLU A 583 23.80 37.47 -34.82
C GLU A 583 24.75 36.64 -33.96
N LYS A 584 24.28 36.06 -32.83
CA LYS A 584 25.10 35.26 -31.90
C LYS A 584 24.92 33.74 -32.00
N GLY A 585 23.90 33.25 -32.68
CA GLY A 585 23.53 31.84 -32.66
C GLY A 585 22.91 31.42 -31.32
N ALA A 586 23.14 30.16 -30.90
CA ALA A 586 22.54 29.60 -29.69
C ALA A 586 23.35 29.83 -28.40
N GLY A 587 24.59 30.32 -28.47
CA GLY A 587 25.46 30.42 -27.29
C GLY A 587 25.76 29.05 -26.65
N LEU A 588 25.98 28.01 -27.47
CA LEU A 588 26.23 26.64 -27.02
C LEU A 588 27.48 26.07 -27.69
N GLU A 589 28.35 25.43 -26.92
CA GLU A 589 29.36 24.51 -27.45
C GLU A 589 28.82 23.08 -27.29
N LEU A 590 28.74 22.33 -28.39
CA LEU A 590 28.13 21.00 -28.45
C LEU A 590 29.11 19.97 -29.04
N THR A 591 29.20 18.79 -28.42
CA THR A 591 29.87 17.61 -28.99
C THR A 591 28.82 16.58 -29.42
N PRO A 592 28.82 16.11 -30.70
CA PRO A 592 27.97 14.99 -31.11
C PRO A 592 28.44 13.70 -30.44
N THR A 593 27.48 12.85 -30.05
CA THR A 593 27.74 11.51 -29.51
C THR A 593 26.66 10.54 -30.00
N CYS A 594 26.89 9.24 -29.91
CA CYS A 594 25.87 8.22 -30.19
C CYS A 594 24.61 8.28 -29.28
N TRP A 595 24.61 9.16 -28.28
CA TRP A 595 23.48 9.46 -27.38
C TRP A 595 22.80 10.81 -27.68
N GLY A 596 23.22 11.52 -28.72
CA GLY A 596 22.76 12.87 -29.06
C GLY A 596 23.83 13.95 -28.83
N MET A 597 23.41 15.22 -28.82
CA MET A 597 24.33 16.37 -28.68
C MET A 597 24.61 16.68 -27.20
N ARG A 598 25.83 16.45 -26.72
CA ARG A 598 26.25 16.82 -25.36
C ARG A 598 26.57 18.32 -25.30
N VAL A 599 26.01 19.01 -24.32
CA VAL A 599 26.28 20.42 -24.01
C VAL A 599 27.58 20.54 -23.23
N ASP A 600 28.63 21.07 -23.84
CA ASP A 600 29.92 21.28 -23.16
C ASP A 600 30.04 22.68 -22.55
N ASN A 601 29.33 23.67 -23.11
CA ASN A 601 29.30 25.04 -22.60
C ASN A 601 27.95 25.71 -22.91
N VAL A 602 27.58 26.70 -22.08
CA VAL A 602 26.39 27.55 -22.24
C VAL A 602 26.79 29.00 -21.98
N GLU A 603 26.76 29.84 -23.00
CA GLU A 603 27.01 31.28 -22.88
C GLU A 603 25.80 32.04 -22.32
N GLY A 604 26.03 33.23 -21.78
CA GLY A 604 24.98 34.03 -21.11
C GLY A 604 23.96 34.71 -22.04
N GLU A 605 24.21 34.80 -23.35
CA GLU A 605 23.26 35.37 -24.32
C GLU A 605 23.32 34.62 -25.67
N PRO A 606 22.22 34.00 -26.14
CA PRO A 606 20.89 33.93 -25.51
C PRO A 606 20.84 32.92 -24.34
N GLU A 607 20.19 33.30 -23.22
CA GLU A 607 20.00 32.39 -22.08
C GLU A 607 19.23 31.12 -22.47
N GLN A 608 19.77 29.94 -22.13
CA GLN A 608 19.14 28.64 -22.36
C GLN A 608 18.64 28.03 -21.03
N PRO A 609 17.47 28.44 -20.47
CA PRO A 609 17.03 28.07 -19.12
C PRO A 609 16.70 26.58 -18.90
N HIS A 610 16.73 25.77 -19.95
CA HIS A 610 16.47 24.32 -19.91
C HIS A 610 17.72 23.48 -20.22
N LEU A 611 18.88 24.11 -20.44
CA LEU A 611 20.15 23.45 -20.71
C LEU A 611 21.16 23.71 -19.58
N SER A 612 22.13 22.82 -19.44
CA SER A 612 23.21 22.93 -18.45
C SER A 612 24.39 22.06 -18.89
N VAL A 613 25.60 22.43 -18.49
CA VAL A 613 26.83 21.74 -18.92
C VAL A 613 26.80 20.26 -18.49
N GLY A 614 27.02 19.40 -19.49
CA GLY A 614 26.95 17.94 -19.43
C GLY A 614 25.59 17.34 -19.82
N PHE A 615 24.51 18.14 -19.95
CA PHE A 615 23.22 17.63 -20.43
C PHE A 615 23.33 17.20 -21.90
N THR A 616 22.49 16.25 -22.34
CA THR A 616 22.50 15.74 -23.72
C THR A 616 21.15 15.97 -24.38
N ILE A 617 21.13 16.65 -25.53
CA ILE A 617 19.92 16.83 -26.33
C ILE A 617 19.68 15.54 -27.11
N THR A 618 18.59 14.84 -26.80
CA THR A 618 18.24 13.52 -27.34
C THR A 618 17.27 13.58 -28.51
N SER A 619 16.54 14.68 -28.66
CA SER A 619 15.61 14.93 -29.78
C SER A 619 15.51 16.42 -30.06
N ILE A 620 15.27 16.80 -31.32
CA ILE A 620 15.10 18.19 -31.76
C ILE A 620 14.01 18.29 -32.82
N GLY A 621 12.99 19.10 -32.56
CA GLY A 621 11.82 19.27 -33.43
C GLY A 621 11.08 17.96 -33.72
N GLY A 622 11.08 17.02 -32.77
CA GLY A 622 10.51 15.68 -32.89
C GLY A 622 11.43 14.63 -33.55
N ASN A 623 12.61 15.00 -34.04
CA ASN A 623 13.57 14.05 -34.60
C ASN A 623 14.55 13.55 -33.52
N ASN A 624 14.48 12.24 -33.26
CA ASN A 624 15.32 11.53 -32.30
C ASN A 624 16.77 11.39 -32.79
N LEU A 625 17.72 11.70 -31.90
CA LEU A 625 19.17 11.65 -32.13
C LEU A 625 19.85 10.42 -31.48
N LEU A 626 19.13 9.68 -30.63
CA LEU A 626 19.64 8.49 -29.94
C LEU A 626 19.90 7.34 -30.91
N GLY A 627 21.12 6.79 -30.90
CA GLY A 627 21.46 5.58 -31.66
C GLY A 627 21.57 5.77 -33.18
N LEU A 628 21.77 7.00 -33.65
CA LEU A 628 22.21 7.26 -35.02
C LEU A 628 23.61 6.63 -35.27
N ALA A 629 23.93 6.37 -36.53
CA ALA A 629 25.01 5.45 -36.91
C ALA A 629 26.42 5.92 -36.52
N ASP A 630 26.65 7.24 -36.53
CA ASP A 630 27.92 7.90 -36.29
C ASP A 630 27.69 9.37 -35.84
N GLU A 631 28.76 10.05 -35.45
CA GLU A 631 28.73 11.44 -34.95
C GLU A 631 28.35 12.45 -36.05
N ASP A 632 28.70 12.17 -37.31
CA ASP A 632 28.32 12.99 -38.47
C ASP A 632 26.80 12.97 -38.68
N ALA A 633 26.16 11.79 -38.63
CA ALA A 633 24.70 11.65 -38.73
C ALA A 633 23.95 12.37 -37.59
N VAL A 634 24.52 12.41 -36.37
CA VAL A 634 23.97 13.18 -35.24
C VAL A 634 24.10 14.69 -35.50
N SER A 635 25.21 15.13 -36.09
CA SER A 635 25.45 16.52 -36.49
C SER A 635 24.48 16.98 -37.57
N ASP A 636 24.32 16.20 -38.64
CA ASP A 636 23.40 16.50 -39.75
C ASP A 636 21.94 16.51 -39.29
N ALA A 637 21.51 15.53 -38.48
CA ALA A 637 20.15 15.46 -37.97
C ALA A 637 19.81 16.64 -37.03
N PHE A 638 20.76 17.07 -36.20
CA PHE A 638 20.61 18.26 -35.36
C PHE A 638 20.59 19.55 -36.21
N GLY A 639 21.55 19.71 -37.11
CA GLY A 639 21.69 20.89 -37.98
C GLY A 639 20.48 21.13 -38.88
N ALA A 640 19.87 20.06 -39.41
CA ALA A 640 18.67 20.15 -40.24
C ALA A 640 17.42 20.69 -39.51
N HIS A 641 17.40 20.65 -38.17
CA HIS A 641 16.27 21.10 -37.34
C HIS A 641 16.61 22.32 -36.45
N PHE A 642 17.88 22.75 -36.44
CA PHE A 642 18.38 23.89 -35.67
C PHE A 642 17.76 25.23 -36.13
N LYS A 643 16.95 25.84 -35.26
CA LYS A 643 16.31 27.15 -35.46
C LYS A 643 15.83 27.72 -34.13
N ASP A 644 15.55 29.02 -34.10
CA ASP A 644 14.95 29.67 -32.92
C ASP A 644 13.56 29.10 -32.60
N GLY A 645 13.33 28.78 -31.33
CA GLY A 645 12.05 28.29 -30.82
C GLY A 645 11.72 26.82 -31.20
N VAL A 646 12.70 26.00 -31.58
CA VAL A 646 12.48 24.56 -31.78
C VAL A 646 12.43 23.81 -30.45
N GLU A 647 11.45 22.94 -30.29
CA GLU A 647 11.31 22.03 -29.15
C GLU A 647 12.49 21.02 -29.09
N ILE A 648 12.99 20.73 -27.89
CA ILE A 648 14.11 19.81 -27.66
C ILE A 648 13.84 18.87 -26.48
N GLU A 649 14.18 17.59 -26.61
CA GLU A 649 14.25 16.67 -25.47
C GLU A 649 15.66 16.65 -24.91
N VAL A 650 15.79 16.66 -23.58
CA VAL A 650 17.07 16.85 -22.89
C VAL A 650 17.23 15.83 -21.76
N ASP A 651 18.28 15.02 -21.84
CA ASP A 651 18.68 14.05 -20.84
C ASP A 651 19.71 14.65 -19.86
N PRO A 652 19.46 14.65 -18.54
CA PRO A 652 20.35 15.25 -17.56
C PRO A 652 21.54 14.34 -17.20
N VAL A 653 22.60 14.96 -16.69
CA VAL A 653 23.78 14.24 -16.14
C VAL A 653 23.38 13.36 -14.96
N LYS A 654 23.70 12.07 -15.05
CA LYS A 654 23.64 11.11 -13.94
C LYS A 654 25.04 10.85 -13.40
N PHE A 655 25.09 10.48 -12.12
CA PHE A 655 26.30 10.10 -11.40
C PHE A 655 26.13 8.67 -10.89
N VAL A 656 27.15 7.82 -11.05
CA VAL A 656 27.15 6.43 -10.60
C VAL A 656 28.51 6.11 -9.98
N THR A 657 28.53 5.53 -8.79
CA THR A 657 29.76 4.96 -8.19
C THR A 657 29.70 3.45 -8.27
N LEU A 658 30.77 2.82 -8.78
CA LEU A 658 30.95 1.37 -8.84
C LEU A 658 31.99 0.92 -7.81
N ASP A 659 31.65 -0.09 -7.01
CA ASP A 659 32.53 -0.62 -5.96
C ASP A 659 33.81 -1.24 -6.55
N LEU A 660 34.95 -0.58 -6.32
CA LEU A 660 36.28 -1.14 -6.52
C LEU A 660 36.74 -1.86 -5.24
N PRO A 661 37.30 -3.07 -5.34
CA PRO A 661 37.90 -3.74 -4.18
C PRO A 661 39.21 -3.04 -3.76
N PRO A 662 39.67 -3.18 -2.50
CA PRO A 662 40.94 -2.59 -2.04
C PRO A 662 42.16 -2.97 -2.90
N GLU A 663 42.11 -4.15 -3.53
CA GLU A 663 43.15 -4.69 -4.40
C GLU A 663 43.22 -3.99 -5.78
N ALA A 664 42.22 -3.19 -6.16
CA ALA A 664 42.19 -2.52 -7.46
C ALA A 664 43.36 -1.55 -7.69
N GLN A 665 43.92 -1.00 -6.60
CA GLN A 665 45.15 -0.18 -6.63
C GLN A 665 46.40 -0.98 -7.03
N LYS A 666 46.29 -2.31 -7.21
CA LYS A 666 47.36 -3.23 -7.63
C LYS A 666 47.03 -3.95 -8.96
N TRP A 667 45.95 -3.56 -9.64
CA TRP A 667 45.59 -4.11 -10.94
C TRP A 667 46.57 -3.65 -12.04
N PRO A 668 46.77 -4.45 -13.11
CA PRO A 668 47.74 -4.13 -14.15
C PRO A 668 47.33 -2.89 -14.96
N PRO A 669 48.29 -2.17 -15.58
CA PRO A 669 48.00 -0.96 -16.36
C PRO A 669 46.97 -1.12 -17.49
N SER A 670 46.75 -2.34 -17.99
CA SER A 670 45.68 -2.63 -18.96
C SER A 670 44.29 -2.23 -18.45
N PHE A 671 44.02 -2.36 -17.14
CA PHE A 671 42.75 -1.93 -16.55
C PHE A 671 42.45 -0.44 -16.81
N MET A 672 43.47 0.42 -16.75
CA MET A 672 43.29 1.85 -17.03
C MET A 672 43.04 2.12 -18.52
N GLN A 673 43.60 1.29 -19.41
CA GLN A 673 43.41 1.40 -20.85
C GLN A 673 42.02 0.87 -21.28
N ASP A 674 41.59 -0.26 -20.71
CA ASP A 674 40.25 -0.82 -20.89
C ASP A 674 39.18 0.15 -20.38
N LEU A 675 39.38 0.69 -19.16
CA LEU A 675 38.50 1.70 -18.55
C LEU A 675 38.40 2.97 -19.40
N ALA A 676 39.53 3.53 -19.87
CA ALA A 676 39.53 4.72 -20.71
C ALA A 676 38.82 4.48 -22.06
N THR A 677 39.04 3.31 -22.67
CA THR A 677 38.38 2.91 -23.92
C THR A 677 36.88 2.79 -23.74
N LEU A 678 36.44 2.17 -22.64
CA LEU A 678 35.02 1.92 -22.39
C LEU A 678 34.29 3.16 -21.88
N ALA A 679 34.93 4.02 -21.09
CA ALA A 679 34.40 5.34 -20.76
C ALA A 679 34.25 6.23 -22.01
N GLY A 680 35.24 6.22 -22.91
CA GLY A 680 35.18 6.90 -24.20
C GLY A 680 34.01 6.44 -25.07
N LYS A 681 33.82 5.12 -25.21
CA LYS A 681 32.68 4.51 -25.94
C LYS A 681 31.31 5.02 -25.47
N PHE A 682 31.16 5.35 -24.19
CA PHE A 682 29.91 5.85 -23.60
C PHE A 682 29.92 7.36 -23.32
N ALA A 683 30.92 8.09 -23.82
CA ALA A 683 31.14 9.52 -23.59
C ALA A 683 31.12 9.95 -22.11
N LEU A 684 31.60 9.08 -21.22
CA LEU A 684 31.59 9.28 -19.77
C LEU A 684 32.89 9.91 -19.24
N GLU A 685 32.75 10.88 -18.34
CA GLU A 685 33.81 11.24 -17.40
C GLU A 685 33.94 10.15 -16.33
N TYR A 686 35.17 9.87 -15.89
CA TYR A 686 35.42 8.91 -14.81
C TYR A 686 36.51 9.39 -13.84
N ASN A 687 36.39 8.97 -12.58
CA ASN A 687 37.33 9.30 -11.50
C ASN A 687 37.52 8.08 -10.58
N ILE A 688 38.75 7.81 -10.13
CA ILE A 688 39.05 6.70 -9.21
C ILE A 688 39.35 7.30 -7.84
N THR A 689 38.42 7.15 -6.91
CA THR A 689 38.54 7.68 -5.55
C THR A 689 38.77 6.56 -4.52
N ARG A 690 38.92 6.93 -3.24
CA ARG A 690 38.96 5.95 -2.14
C ARG A 690 37.63 5.24 -1.91
N MET A 691 36.55 5.65 -2.58
CA MET A 691 35.21 5.06 -2.44
C MET A 691 34.79 4.19 -3.63
N GLY A 692 35.47 4.28 -4.78
CA GLY A 692 35.19 3.44 -5.94
C GLY A 692 35.61 4.08 -7.26
N LEU A 693 35.04 3.56 -8.34
CA LEU A 693 35.06 4.18 -9.66
C LEU A 693 33.81 5.04 -9.79
N GLU A 694 33.99 6.36 -9.78
CA GLU A 694 32.93 7.33 -10.04
C GLU A 694 32.81 7.57 -11.55
N LEU A 695 31.58 7.59 -12.05
CA LEU A 695 31.21 7.78 -13.45
C LEU A 695 30.19 8.92 -13.55
N ARG A 696 30.34 9.78 -14.55
CA ARG A 696 29.48 10.94 -14.80
C ARG A 696 29.22 11.09 -16.31
N GLY A 697 27.97 11.34 -16.69
CA GLY A 697 27.58 11.48 -18.09
C GLY A 697 26.08 11.30 -18.32
N PRO A 698 25.62 11.05 -19.56
CA PRO A 698 24.21 10.98 -19.91
C PRO A 698 23.49 9.86 -19.15
N SER A 699 22.27 10.10 -18.66
CA SER A 699 21.46 9.07 -17.98
C SER A 699 21.13 7.91 -18.90
N VAL A 700 20.92 8.16 -20.20
CA VAL A 700 20.68 7.14 -21.24
C VAL A 700 21.88 6.18 -21.41
N ALA A 701 23.12 6.70 -21.31
CA ALA A 701 24.34 5.91 -21.46
C ALA A 701 24.67 5.05 -20.22
N MET A 702 24.14 5.42 -19.05
CA MET A 702 24.60 4.87 -17.75
C MET A 702 24.28 3.39 -17.52
N GLU A 703 23.09 2.89 -17.86
CA GLU A 703 22.79 1.46 -17.65
C GLU A 703 23.54 0.54 -18.63
N PRO A 704 23.65 0.85 -19.94
CA PRO A 704 24.57 0.15 -20.86
C PRO A 704 26.03 0.15 -20.37
N ALA A 705 26.57 1.32 -20.01
CA ALA A 705 27.95 1.45 -19.55
C ALA A 705 28.20 0.66 -18.25
N LYS A 706 27.27 0.69 -17.31
CA LYS A 706 27.32 -0.06 -16.04
C LYS A 706 27.26 -1.57 -16.25
N GLY A 707 26.61 -2.05 -17.30
CA GLY A 707 26.67 -3.46 -17.72
C GLY A 707 28.08 -3.86 -18.14
N GLU A 708 28.62 -3.23 -19.18
CA GLU A 708 29.94 -3.55 -19.74
C GLU A 708 31.09 -3.26 -18.76
N MET A 709 31.05 -2.15 -18.01
CA MET A 709 32.01 -1.89 -16.92
C MET A 709 31.85 -2.92 -15.78
N GLY A 710 30.64 -3.42 -15.53
CA GLY A 710 30.41 -4.52 -14.59
C GLY A 710 31.13 -5.80 -15.01
N GLU A 711 31.05 -6.18 -16.29
CA GLU A 711 31.77 -7.32 -16.86
C GLU A 711 33.29 -7.15 -16.79
N MET A 712 33.81 -5.98 -17.21
CA MET A 712 35.23 -5.63 -17.10
C MET A 712 35.72 -5.70 -15.64
N LEU A 713 34.97 -5.12 -14.70
CA LEU A 713 35.31 -5.18 -13.28
C LEU A 713 35.25 -6.61 -12.73
N ASN A 714 34.33 -7.46 -13.19
CA ASN A 714 34.26 -8.86 -12.79
C ASN A 714 35.44 -9.67 -13.33
N PHE A 715 35.90 -9.41 -14.56
CA PHE A 715 37.12 -10.00 -15.13
C PHE A 715 38.36 -9.68 -14.27
N TYR A 716 38.54 -8.43 -13.85
CA TYR A 716 39.64 -8.04 -12.97
C TYR A 716 39.47 -8.48 -11.50
N LYS A 717 38.23 -8.55 -10.98
CA LYS A 717 37.91 -9.08 -9.64
C LYS A 717 38.12 -10.59 -9.51
N GLY A 718 37.87 -11.37 -10.57
CA GLY A 718 37.94 -12.85 -10.52
C GLY A 718 39.34 -13.41 -10.27
N GLY A 719 40.38 -12.64 -10.59
CA GLY A 719 41.79 -13.02 -10.40
C GLY A 719 42.29 -14.07 -11.41
N GLN A 720 43.57 -13.98 -11.78
CA GLN A 720 44.20 -15.01 -12.61
C GLN A 720 44.43 -16.28 -11.77
N SER A 721 43.51 -17.24 -11.86
CA SER A 721 43.74 -18.60 -11.34
C SER A 721 45.06 -19.17 -11.89
N ALA A 722 45.80 -19.89 -11.04
CA ALA A 722 47.08 -20.50 -11.40
C ALA A 722 46.98 -21.46 -12.61
N ASP A 723 45.81 -22.06 -12.83
CA ASP A 723 45.59 -22.97 -13.96
C ASP A 723 45.51 -22.24 -15.31
N GLN A 724 45.02 -21.00 -15.36
CA GLN A 724 45.07 -20.19 -16.59
C GLN A 724 46.50 -19.78 -16.97
N LYS A 725 47.42 -19.72 -15.99
CA LYS A 725 48.86 -19.55 -16.26
C LYS A 725 49.51 -20.80 -16.85
N LYS A 726 48.90 -21.98 -16.71
CA LYS A 726 49.29 -23.21 -17.45
C LYS A 726 48.60 -23.31 -18.80
N ALA A 727 47.33 -22.88 -18.91
CA ALA A 727 46.57 -22.91 -20.17
C ALA A 727 47.25 -22.11 -21.31
N LYS A 728 48.03 -21.06 -21.00
CA LYS A 728 48.80 -20.29 -21.98
C LYS A 728 50.06 -20.98 -22.54
N ALA A 729 50.30 -22.26 -22.22
CA ALA A 729 51.47 -23.03 -22.66
C ALA A 729 51.17 -24.10 -23.74
N SER A 730 49.91 -24.27 -24.18
CA SER A 730 49.56 -25.20 -25.27
C SER A 730 48.53 -24.59 -26.21
N SER A 731 48.93 -24.37 -27.46
CA SER A 731 48.06 -23.89 -28.53
C SER A 731 47.46 -25.05 -29.30
N HIS A 732 46.14 -25.26 -29.17
CA HIS A 732 45.17 -25.60 -30.22
C HIS A 732 43.79 -25.73 -29.57
N VAL A 733 42.76 -25.11 -30.15
CA VAL A 733 41.34 -25.34 -29.79
C VAL A 733 40.68 -26.05 -30.97
N ASP A 734 39.96 -27.13 -30.68
CA ASP A 734 39.33 -27.97 -31.71
C ASP A 734 38.20 -27.23 -32.45
N PRO A 735 38.26 -27.11 -33.80
CA PRO A 735 37.20 -26.48 -34.58
C PRO A 735 35.83 -27.14 -34.45
N GLU A 736 35.73 -28.46 -34.22
CA GLU A 736 34.43 -29.14 -34.09
C GLU A 736 33.70 -28.71 -32.82
N LEU A 737 34.42 -28.57 -31.69
CA LEU A 737 33.83 -28.11 -30.44
C LEU A 737 33.30 -26.67 -30.53
N LEU A 738 33.98 -25.79 -31.26
CA LEU A 738 33.51 -24.44 -31.52
C LEU A 738 32.25 -24.44 -32.42
N ALA A 739 32.24 -25.25 -33.48
CA ALA A 739 31.09 -25.41 -34.36
C ALA A 739 29.85 -25.96 -33.61
N ILE A 740 30.05 -26.95 -32.73
CA ILE A 740 28.99 -27.51 -31.87
C ILE A 740 28.46 -26.45 -30.90
N ALA A 741 29.34 -25.65 -30.27
CA ALA A 741 28.93 -24.58 -29.35
C ALA A 741 28.10 -23.49 -30.04
N VAL A 742 28.54 -23.02 -31.23
CA VAL A 742 27.81 -22.01 -32.02
C VAL A 742 26.43 -22.53 -32.43
N ARG A 743 26.35 -23.77 -32.94
CA ARG A 743 25.08 -24.39 -33.35
C ARG A 743 24.12 -24.52 -32.16
N ARG A 744 24.63 -24.91 -30.99
CA ARG A 744 23.84 -25.05 -29.75
C ARG A 744 23.33 -23.71 -29.21
N MET A 745 24.07 -22.62 -29.38
CA MET A 745 23.56 -21.27 -29.07
C MET A 745 22.50 -20.78 -30.08
N GLN A 746 22.63 -21.15 -31.36
CA GLN A 746 21.59 -20.85 -32.35
C GLN A 746 20.29 -21.62 -32.07
N ASP A 747 20.38 -22.90 -31.70
CA ASP A 747 19.23 -23.71 -31.28
C ASP A 747 18.55 -23.16 -30.01
N LEU A 748 19.32 -22.65 -29.04
CA LEU A 748 18.78 -22.01 -27.83
C LEU A 748 18.02 -20.72 -28.18
N ARG A 749 18.63 -19.79 -28.92
CA ARG A 749 17.96 -18.55 -29.37
C ARG A 749 16.69 -18.81 -30.18
N LYS A 750 16.66 -19.90 -30.96
CA LYS A 750 15.46 -20.31 -31.70
C LYS A 750 14.33 -20.74 -30.77
N ARG A 751 14.63 -21.48 -29.69
CA ARG A 751 13.65 -21.87 -28.67
C ARG A 751 13.16 -20.68 -27.86
N GLU A 752 14.05 -19.77 -27.46
CA GLU A 752 13.66 -18.52 -26.76
C GLU A 752 12.67 -17.69 -27.61
N ALA A 753 12.88 -17.60 -28.92
CA ALA A 753 11.95 -16.94 -29.85
C ALA A 753 10.61 -17.70 -30.00
N GLU A 754 10.64 -19.03 -30.05
CA GLU A 754 9.43 -19.88 -30.13
C GLU A 754 8.60 -19.82 -28.83
N GLU A 755 9.24 -19.84 -27.67
CA GLU A 755 8.59 -19.68 -26.36
C GLU A 755 8.03 -18.26 -26.18
N TYR A 756 8.75 -17.22 -26.63
CA TYR A 756 8.25 -15.84 -26.60
C TYR A 756 7.04 -15.64 -27.52
N ALA A 757 7.04 -16.25 -28.71
CA ALA A 757 5.88 -16.23 -29.61
C ALA A 757 4.67 -16.99 -29.01
N ALA A 758 4.90 -18.14 -28.38
CA ALA A 758 3.85 -18.88 -27.67
C ALA A 758 3.28 -18.09 -26.47
N TRP A 759 4.13 -17.36 -25.74
CA TRP A 759 3.71 -16.45 -24.66
C TRP A 759 2.86 -15.29 -25.18
N GLN A 760 3.25 -14.63 -26.28
CA GLN A 760 2.43 -13.59 -26.91
C GLN A 760 1.06 -14.12 -27.36
N ALA A 761 1.01 -15.32 -27.95
CA ALA A 761 -0.25 -15.96 -28.34
C ALA A 761 -1.16 -16.26 -27.12
N ALA A 762 -0.59 -16.73 -26.01
CA ALA A 762 -1.33 -16.95 -24.77
C ALA A 762 -1.87 -15.65 -24.16
N CYS A 763 -1.10 -14.55 -24.21
CA CYS A 763 -1.55 -13.22 -23.79
C CYS A 763 -2.71 -12.70 -24.66
N ALA A 764 -2.63 -12.85 -25.98
CA ALA A 764 -3.70 -12.49 -26.89
C ALA A 764 -4.99 -13.30 -26.64
N GLN A 765 -4.87 -14.61 -26.40
CA GLN A 765 -6.02 -15.46 -26.06
C GLN A 765 -6.66 -15.07 -24.70
N LEU A 766 -5.86 -14.68 -23.71
CA LEU A 766 -6.37 -14.17 -22.43
C LEU A 766 -7.13 -12.85 -22.60
N GLN A 767 -6.61 -11.92 -23.40
CA GLN A 767 -7.29 -10.66 -23.72
C GLN A 767 -8.60 -10.91 -24.47
N TYR A 768 -8.62 -11.82 -25.45
CA TYR A 768 -9.84 -12.22 -26.17
C TYR A 768 -10.88 -12.82 -25.21
N ASN A 769 -10.49 -13.76 -24.35
CA ASN A 769 -11.39 -14.38 -23.37
C ASN A 769 -11.97 -13.33 -22.40
N GLN A 770 -11.16 -12.36 -21.96
CA GLN A 770 -11.60 -11.28 -21.08
C GLN A 770 -12.58 -10.32 -21.77
N PHE A 771 -12.36 -10.00 -23.05
CA PHE A 771 -13.28 -9.22 -23.87
C PHE A 771 -14.62 -9.94 -24.07
N VAL A 772 -14.62 -11.24 -24.37
CA VAL A 772 -15.85 -12.05 -24.51
C VAL A 772 -16.68 -12.04 -23.22
N VAL A 773 -16.05 -12.17 -22.05
CA VAL A 773 -16.76 -12.08 -20.75
C VAL A 773 -17.40 -10.71 -20.54
N GLN A 774 -16.72 -9.62 -20.93
CA GLN A 774 -17.28 -8.26 -20.86
C GLN A 774 -18.48 -8.08 -21.81
N GLN A 775 -18.41 -8.61 -23.04
CA GLN A 775 -19.53 -8.54 -24.00
C GLN A 775 -20.76 -9.33 -23.54
N VAL A 776 -20.56 -10.53 -22.94
CA VAL A 776 -21.66 -11.32 -22.37
C VAL A 776 -22.31 -10.58 -21.20
N ALA A 777 -21.53 -9.94 -20.32
CA ALA A 777 -22.06 -9.13 -19.23
C ALA A 777 -22.85 -7.91 -19.73
N ALA A 778 -22.35 -7.21 -20.75
CA ALA A 778 -23.05 -6.08 -21.35
C ALA A 778 -24.38 -6.50 -22.01
N ALA A 779 -24.40 -7.61 -22.76
CA ALA A 779 -25.61 -8.16 -23.35
C ALA A 779 -26.67 -8.54 -22.29
N GLN A 780 -26.25 -9.15 -21.18
CA GLN A 780 -27.14 -9.46 -20.05
C GLN A 780 -27.72 -8.19 -19.39
N GLN A 781 -26.92 -7.13 -19.24
CA GLN A 781 -27.39 -5.85 -18.72
C GLN A 781 -28.38 -5.16 -19.67
N MET A 782 -28.13 -5.18 -20.99
CA MET A 782 -29.07 -4.63 -21.97
C MET A 782 -30.39 -5.41 -22.02
N ALA A 783 -30.34 -6.74 -21.92
CA ALA A 783 -31.55 -7.57 -21.84
C ALA A 783 -32.38 -7.28 -20.56
N ALA A 784 -31.72 -7.12 -19.40
CA ALA A 784 -32.37 -6.73 -18.16
C ALA A 784 -33.00 -5.32 -18.25
N ALA A 785 -32.28 -4.35 -18.84
CA ALA A 785 -32.80 -3.00 -19.08
C ALA A 785 -34.02 -2.99 -20.02
N GLN A 786 -34.01 -3.79 -21.08
CA GLN A 786 -35.16 -3.95 -21.98
C GLN A 786 -36.36 -4.57 -21.27
N GLN A 787 -36.16 -5.57 -20.40
CA GLN A 787 -37.24 -6.15 -19.60
C GLN A 787 -37.83 -5.13 -18.61
N MET A 788 -37.00 -4.33 -17.94
CA MET A 788 -37.49 -3.25 -17.06
C MET A 788 -38.24 -2.16 -17.84
N ALA A 789 -37.75 -1.76 -19.01
CA ALA A 789 -38.43 -0.79 -19.87
C ALA A 789 -39.80 -1.32 -20.37
N ALA A 790 -39.88 -2.60 -20.74
CA ALA A 790 -41.14 -3.24 -21.12
C ALA A 790 -42.15 -3.30 -19.96
N GLN A 791 -41.69 -3.60 -18.74
CA GLN A 791 -42.54 -3.58 -17.54
C GLN A 791 -43.03 -2.16 -17.19
N GLN A 792 -42.18 -1.14 -17.33
CA GLN A 792 -42.59 0.26 -17.15
C GLN A 792 -43.60 0.72 -18.20
N ALA A 793 -43.41 0.33 -19.47
CA ALA A 793 -44.33 0.64 -20.57
C ALA A 793 -45.73 0.01 -20.36
N MET A 794 -45.82 -1.15 -19.69
CA MET A 794 -47.10 -1.76 -19.33
C MET A 794 -47.83 -1.08 -18.16
N MET A 795 -47.15 -0.23 -17.37
CA MET A 795 -47.78 0.50 -16.25
C MET A 795 -48.37 1.87 -16.61
N TYR A 796 -48.03 2.46 -17.76
CA TYR A 796 -48.44 3.81 -18.14
C TYR A 796 -48.95 3.91 -19.60
N PRO A 797 -50.27 3.81 -19.85
CA PRO A 797 -50.83 4.04 -21.17
C PRO A 797 -50.75 5.53 -21.57
N GLN A 798 -50.07 5.82 -22.68
CA GLN A 798 -49.96 7.17 -23.24
C GLN A 798 -51.27 7.61 -23.94
N PRO A 799 -51.66 8.89 -23.88
CA PRO A 799 -52.88 9.39 -24.51
C PRO A 799 -52.76 9.48 -26.03
N GLN A 800 -53.86 9.20 -26.73
CA GLN A 800 -53.93 9.25 -28.19
C GLN A 800 -54.06 10.70 -28.70
N PHE A 801 -53.30 11.06 -29.73
CA PHE A 801 -53.51 12.27 -30.53
C PHE A 801 -53.77 11.90 -32.00
N HIS A 802 -54.75 12.57 -32.62
CA HIS A 802 -55.18 12.27 -33.99
C HIS A 802 -54.27 12.91 -35.06
N GLN A 803 -54.07 12.19 -36.17
CA GLN A 803 -53.55 12.74 -37.42
C GLN A 803 -54.70 13.13 -38.37
N PRO A 804 -54.62 14.26 -39.09
CA PRO A 804 -55.33 14.45 -40.35
C PRO A 804 -54.50 13.89 -41.52
N ALA A 805 -55.13 13.16 -42.43
CA ALA A 805 -54.46 12.56 -43.59
C ALA A 805 -54.38 13.53 -44.79
N LEU A 806 -53.36 13.34 -45.64
CA LEU A 806 -53.32 13.90 -47.00
C LEU A 806 -52.81 12.84 -47.98
N VAL A 807 -53.56 12.66 -49.08
CA VAL A 807 -53.28 11.68 -50.14
C VAL A 807 -52.57 12.38 -51.29
N GLN A 808 -51.58 11.70 -51.90
CA GLN A 808 -51.05 12.09 -53.22
C GLN A 808 -50.99 10.88 -54.16
N MET A 809 -51.42 11.11 -55.41
CA MET A 809 -51.29 10.16 -56.52
C MET A 809 -50.07 10.55 -57.39
N ALA A 810 -49.66 9.65 -58.28
CA ALA A 810 -48.30 9.65 -58.85
C ALA A 810 -48.14 10.28 -60.24
N ALA A 811 -46.86 10.52 -60.58
CA ALA A 811 -46.26 10.68 -61.92
C ALA A 811 -46.51 12.00 -62.70
N PRO A 812 -45.68 12.35 -63.70
CA PRO A 812 -44.23 12.07 -63.88
C PRO A 812 -43.40 13.35 -64.12
N ALA A 813 -42.07 13.25 -64.14
CA ALA A 813 -41.14 14.39 -64.27
C ALA A 813 -40.60 14.61 -65.71
N PRO A 814 -40.55 15.86 -66.21
CA PRO A 814 -39.73 16.29 -67.36
C PRO A 814 -38.50 17.14 -66.96
N GLN A 815 -37.67 17.50 -67.95
CA GLN A 815 -36.25 17.87 -67.83
C GLN A 815 -35.93 19.33 -67.43
N VAL A 816 -34.66 19.57 -67.08
CA VAL A 816 -34.06 20.85 -66.63
C VAL A 816 -33.25 21.55 -67.75
N PRO A 817 -33.37 22.88 -67.93
CA PRO A 817 -32.37 23.73 -68.56
C PRO A 817 -31.47 24.44 -67.51
N GLN A 818 -30.19 24.69 -67.82
CA GLN A 818 -29.22 25.26 -66.87
C GLN A 818 -28.96 26.77 -67.05
N GLY A 819 -28.62 27.44 -65.93
CA GLY A 819 -27.94 28.75 -65.88
C GLY A 819 -26.54 28.62 -65.25
N PRO A 820 -25.68 29.65 -65.34
CA PRO A 820 -24.24 29.52 -65.10
C PRO A 820 -23.86 29.28 -63.62
N ARG A 821 -22.77 28.52 -63.43
CA ARG A 821 -22.22 28.15 -62.12
C ARG A 821 -21.41 29.28 -61.46
N PRO A 822 -21.50 29.47 -60.13
CA PRO A 822 -20.42 30.06 -59.34
C PRO A 822 -19.23 29.07 -59.21
N PRO A 823 -18.02 29.52 -58.82
CA PRO A 823 -16.85 28.65 -58.68
C PRO A 823 -17.04 27.57 -57.58
N PRO A 824 -16.36 26.41 -57.69
CA PRO A 824 -16.48 25.36 -56.70
C PRO A 824 -15.85 25.79 -55.36
N VAL A 825 -16.65 25.76 -54.29
CA VAL A 825 -16.11 25.74 -52.93
C VAL A 825 -15.29 24.46 -52.78
N HIS A 826 -14.04 24.57 -52.35
CA HIS A 826 -13.19 23.40 -52.11
C HIS A 826 -13.87 22.50 -51.07
N SER A 827 -14.27 21.28 -51.48
CA SER A 827 -14.89 20.35 -50.55
C SER A 827 -13.84 19.72 -49.63
N ASP A 828 -14.26 19.37 -48.41
CA ASP A 828 -13.48 18.60 -47.45
C ASP A 828 -13.41 17.11 -47.80
N TRP A 829 -13.94 16.71 -48.96
CA TRP A 829 -13.94 15.32 -49.41
C TRP A 829 -12.69 15.01 -50.24
N VAL A 830 -12.07 13.87 -49.98
CA VAL A 830 -10.95 13.31 -50.75
C VAL A 830 -11.33 11.96 -51.37
N GLN A 831 -10.71 11.64 -52.51
CA GLN A 831 -10.79 10.34 -53.16
C GLN A 831 -9.81 9.37 -52.50
N CYS A 832 -10.32 8.21 -52.05
CA CYS A 832 -9.56 7.16 -51.41
C CYS A 832 -9.84 5.81 -52.10
N TYR A 833 -8.92 4.86 -51.97
CA TYR A 833 -9.10 3.50 -52.48
C TYR A 833 -8.93 2.50 -51.34
N ASP A 834 -9.80 1.51 -51.26
CA ASP A 834 -9.69 0.44 -50.28
C ASP A 834 -8.60 -0.59 -50.66
N ALA A 835 -8.37 -1.58 -49.78
CA ALA A 835 -7.42 -2.66 -50.01
C ALA A 835 -7.74 -3.58 -51.21
N GLN A 836 -8.92 -3.43 -51.84
CA GLN A 836 -9.37 -4.15 -53.03
C GLN A 836 -9.32 -3.27 -54.29
N GLY A 837 -8.98 -1.99 -54.17
CA GLY A 837 -8.92 -1.01 -55.24
C GLY A 837 -10.24 -0.33 -55.57
N GLN A 838 -11.28 -0.46 -54.73
CA GLN A 838 -12.55 0.25 -54.93
C GLN A 838 -12.45 1.71 -54.46
N LEU A 839 -12.99 2.63 -55.26
CA LEU A 839 -13.03 4.05 -54.95
C LEU A 839 -14.10 4.35 -53.90
N TYR A 840 -13.71 5.00 -52.81
CA TYR A 840 -14.61 5.63 -51.85
C TYR A 840 -14.19 7.09 -51.60
N PHE A 841 -15.04 7.83 -50.92
CA PHE A 841 -14.80 9.22 -50.55
C PHE A 841 -14.77 9.35 -49.03
N PHE A 842 -13.84 10.16 -48.52
CA PHE A 842 -13.69 10.44 -47.10
C PHE A 842 -13.74 11.95 -46.86
N ASN A 843 -14.46 12.38 -45.84
CA ASN A 843 -14.54 13.79 -45.44
C ASN A 843 -13.52 14.07 -44.33
N GLU A 844 -12.45 14.80 -44.65
CA GLU A 844 -11.35 15.10 -43.73
C GLU A 844 -11.83 15.84 -42.46
N ARG A 845 -12.93 16.60 -42.54
CA ARG A 845 -13.46 17.42 -41.45
C ARG A 845 -14.54 16.73 -40.60
N THR A 846 -15.38 15.88 -41.17
CA THR A 846 -16.44 15.16 -40.43
C THR A 846 -16.07 13.71 -40.10
N GLN A 847 -14.98 13.19 -40.66
CA GLN A 847 -14.54 11.79 -40.57
C GLN A 847 -15.53 10.78 -41.19
N GLU A 848 -16.50 11.26 -41.98
CA GLU A 848 -17.48 10.42 -42.67
C GLU A 848 -16.89 9.72 -43.91
N THR A 849 -17.29 8.47 -44.16
CA THR A 849 -16.98 7.73 -45.39
C THR A 849 -18.24 7.51 -46.23
N ALA A 850 -18.14 7.69 -47.54
CA ALA A 850 -19.25 7.48 -48.47
C ALA A 850 -18.76 6.87 -49.78
N TRP A 851 -19.53 5.93 -50.34
CA TRP A 851 -19.24 5.30 -51.65
C TRP A 851 -19.63 6.18 -52.85
N GLN A 852 -20.41 7.24 -52.62
CA GLN A 852 -20.79 8.26 -53.61
C GLN A 852 -20.80 9.64 -52.94
N LEU A 853 -20.41 10.69 -53.66
CA LEU A 853 -20.44 12.05 -53.14
C LEU A 853 -21.88 12.60 -53.04
N PRO A 854 -22.18 13.45 -52.05
CA PRO A 854 -23.43 14.19 -52.00
C PRO A 854 -23.65 15.03 -53.27
N PRO A 855 -24.90 15.20 -53.76
CA PRO A 855 -25.18 15.91 -55.00
C PRO A 855 -24.59 17.33 -55.04
N GLY A 856 -23.76 17.60 -56.06
CA GLY A 856 -23.11 18.89 -56.27
C GLY A 856 -21.72 19.05 -55.62
N VAL A 857 -21.24 18.06 -54.86
CA VAL A 857 -19.91 18.08 -54.22
C VAL A 857 -18.84 17.46 -55.13
N THR A 858 -17.63 18.03 -55.13
CA THR A 858 -16.47 17.52 -55.90
C THR A 858 -15.28 17.29 -54.99
N ALA A 859 -14.83 16.03 -54.88
CA ALA A 859 -13.68 15.64 -54.04
C ALA A 859 -12.32 15.96 -54.67
N ARG A 860 -11.30 16.12 -53.82
CA ARG A 860 -9.89 16.26 -54.21
C ARG A 860 -9.23 14.89 -54.42
N GLN A 861 -8.31 14.77 -55.37
CA GLN A 861 -7.43 13.60 -55.49
C GLN A 861 -6.22 13.74 -54.57
N GLN A 862 -5.96 12.72 -53.74
CA GLN A 862 -4.67 12.57 -53.05
C GLN A 862 -3.80 11.52 -53.76
N GLY A 863 -2.49 11.75 -53.78
CA GLY A 863 -1.52 10.69 -54.08
C GLY A 863 -1.50 9.64 -52.96
N ARG A 864 -1.08 8.41 -53.28
CA ARG A 864 -1.10 7.27 -52.34
C ARG A 864 -0.32 7.55 -51.03
N SER A 865 -1.05 7.86 -49.96
CA SER A 865 -0.54 7.95 -48.59
C SER A 865 -0.74 6.61 -47.86
N GLN A 866 0.23 6.18 -47.05
CA GLN A 866 0.20 4.88 -46.36
C GLN A 866 -0.59 4.89 -45.04
N LEU A 867 -1.09 6.04 -44.58
CA LEU A 867 -1.71 6.21 -43.26
C LEU A 867 -3.11 5.56 -43.08
N ALA A 868 -3.77 5.11 -44.16
CA ALA A 868 -5.17 4.66 -44.09
C ALA A 868 -5.37 3.17 -43.72
N LEU A 869 -4.38 2.29 -43.91
CA LEU A 869 -4.61 0.84 -43.84
C LEU A 869 -5.04 0.33 -42.46
N GLY A 870 -4.46 0.86 -41.38
CA GLY A 870 -4.69 0.34 -40.02
C GLY A 870 -6.13 0.49 -39.52
N GLN A 871 -6.76 1.65 -39.78
CA GLN A 871 -8.13 1.92 -39.34
C GLN A 871 -9.19 1.26 -40.25
N GLN A 872 -8.93 1.17 -41.56
CA GLN A 872 -9.82 0.42 -42.47
C GLN A 872 -9.94 -1.06 -42.05
N GLN A 873 -8.83 -1.69 -41.63
CA GLN A 873 -8.84 -3.12 -41.30
C GLN A 873 -9.71 -3.43 -40.07
N GLN A 874 -9.80 -2.52 -39.08
CA GLN A 874 -10.71 -2.65 -37.95
C GLN A 874 -12.18 -2.42 -38.32
N MET A 875 -12.50 -1.38 -39.09
CA MET A 875 -13.89 -1.12 -39.49
C MET A 875 -14.45 -2.19 -40.43
N TRP A 876 -13.61 -2.75 -41.33
CA TRP A 876 -14.02 -3.88 -42.18
C TRP A 876 -14.35 -5.13 -41.36
N GLN A 877 -13.55 -5.44 -40.33
CA GLN A 877 -13.85 -6.55 -39.41
C GLN A 877 -15.15 -6.31 -38.63
N GLN A 878 -15.42 -5.08 -38.17
CA GLN A 878 -16.70 -4.75 -37.52
C GLN A 878 -17.90 -4.90 -38.45
N GLN A 879 -17.83 -4.43 -39.70
CA GLN A 879 -18.95 -4.54 -40.65
C GLN A 879 -19.21 -5.99 -41.08
N MET A 880 -18.15 -6.79 -41.31
CA MET A 880 -18.28 -8.23 -41.60
C MET A 880 -18.90 -8.98 -40.41
N TRP A 881 -18.51 -8.65 -39.18
CA TRP A 881 -19.10 -9.22 -37.96
C TRP A 881 -20.57 -8.82 -37.80
N GLN A 882 -20.93 -7.56 -38.04
CA GLN A 882 -22.33 -7.11 -38.00
C GLN A 882 -23.21 -7.78 -39.07
N GLN A 883 -22.70 -8.03 -40.28
CA GLN A 883 -23.45 -8.80 -41.27
C GLN A 883 -23.65 -10.27 -40.88
N GLN A 884 -22.64 -10.93 -40.30
CA GLN A 884 -22.79 -12.31 -39.80
C GLN A 884 -23.78 -12.38 -38.63
N MET A 885 -23.74 -11.43 -37.70
CA MET A 885 -24.68 -11.29 -36.58
C MET A 885 -26.11 -10.88 -37.00
N TRP A 886 -26.35 -10.58 -38.28
CA TRP A 886 -27.68 -10.30 -38.84
C TRP A 886 -28.18 -11.44 -39.77
N GLN A 887 -27.33 -12.43 -40.06
CA GLN A 887 -27.68 -13.63 -40.83
C GLN A 887 -27.84 -14.89 -39.96
N GLN A 888 -27.54 -14.80 -38.65
CA GLN A 888 -27.81 -15.82 -37.63
C GLN A 888 -29.03 -15.43 -36.79
#